data_AF-A0A367RS81-F1
#
_entry.id   AF-A0A367RS81-F1
#
_cell.length_a   1.000
_cell.length_b   1.000
_cell.length_c   1.000
_cell.angle_alpha   90.00
_cell.angle_beta   90.00
_cell.angle_gamma   90.00
#
_symmetry.space_group_name_H-M   'P 1'
#
loop_
_entity.id
_entity.type
_entity.pdbx_description
1 polymer ?
#
loop_
_entity_poly.entity_id
_entity_poly.type
_entity_poly.pdbx_seq_one_letter_code
_entity_poly.pdbx_strand_id
1 'polypeptide(L)'
;MAICGNRNWRSDLLGVFSIIEVLAHVIFYCENHALAQITPDGTLGNNSSIITPNVNIKGLPADRIDGGATRSANLFHSFREFNVEKSQQVYFANPTGIKNIFTRVTGSNVSNILGTLGVDGGANLFFINPNGILFGNNARLDVAGSFVGSTANSFVFGNGLEFSATNPQTPSPLLIVNPSALLFNQIIAAPIQNNSVAPVGIDPAGFNAFGLRVGDGKSLLLVGGNVSMDGGQLNAYGGRVELGGLAAPGNVKLVFSGDNLSLKFPLNAIRADISLTNQAGVYVEAAGGGDIAVNARNVEILRGSSLYAGIGGGLGTPETVAGDITLSATGDIKIAGSGSGISNLVEQGAKGKGGNITIDSGDFSLRDGAQLVASTFGQGNGGNVTVSAKNAVSLAGNAYILSTVEAGGVGKGGNLDINAANLSLTDGAQLITITRGASDTQPAARGDAGNVNVKVTGAVDIAGEKNGLKSAILSRVQTKTVGNAGNISIDSGDFSLRDGAQLSASTYGQGNGGNVTVSAKNAVSLTGNAYIFSTVSAGGVGKGGNIDINAATLSLTDGAQLLTITRGASDTQPAARGDAGNVNVKVTGAVDIAGEKNGLQSGIFSFLDTGTVGNGGNITINSGDFSLQDGAQLSASTYGQGNAGNVNVKATGAVNIAGEKNGFSSGIDSKVYTGTVGNGGNITIDSGDFSLRDGAQLQASTYGQGNAGNVTVGAKNAVSLEGASILSAVEAGGVGKGGNIDINAATLSLTDGAELLTITRRASDTQPAGTGDAGNVNVKVTGAVDIAGEKNGFSSGIGSNVETETVGNGGNITIDSGDFSLRDGAILSASTSGQGNAGNIRINAKDTVTVSGTSQESGGSSALFTFTNLNSQGKGGDITIKTNNFRISDGALLVAGTTTNQKGGDITVNANIFDAFNGGQLTTTTSNNGRAGKITVNAKDKVIISGIDLSYDDRVTNFPDNVLNIDANSGLFVSSTGSGITGDIEINSNLITLDNQGKLNAESASGNGGNINVNSDLLLLRRNSQISTNAGTEKLGGNGGNININSKFIVAVPNENSDISANAFTGIGGRVDITTNGIYGILPQKSPTENSDITASSELGVSGEVTINSPDTDPSRGLIQLPSNLVDASQQIAQGCTPRGRQNASRFIATGRGGLPLNPNEPLRGRAVITGWVDLPEQATAIADKSSTASMTKSDDQIVEAQGWIVDANGNIMLVAQSPESFFIPSAMSCSQ
;
A
#
# COMPACT_ATOMS: atom_id res chain seq x y z
N MET A 1 7.38 -43.36 26.80
CA MET A 1 7.32 -44.84 26.75
C MET A 1 8.50 -45.40 27.52
N ALA A 2 8.22 -46.35 28.42
CA ALA A 2 9.19 -47.05 29.24
C ALA A 2 10.10 -47.97 28.41
N ILE A 3 11.30 -48.28 28.91
CA ILE A 3 11.66 -49.63 29.37
C ILE A 3 13.07 -49.61 30.00
N CYS A 4 13.14 -50.31 31.12
CA CYS A 4 14.26 -50.55 32.02
C CYS A 4 15.18 -51.68 31.49
N GLY A 5 16.46 -51.67 31.87
CA GLY A 5 17.39 -52.75 31.53
C GLY A 5 18.62 -52.75 32.42
N ASN A 6 18.50 -53.38 33.59
CA ASN A 6 19.58 -53.62 34.56
C ASN A 6 20.08 -55.06 34.39
N ARG A 7 21.39 -55.33 34.43
CA ARG A 7 21.94 -56.66 34.77
C ARG A 7 23.38 -56.61 35.29
N ASN A 8 23.48 -56.96 36.56
CA ASN A 8 24.68 -57.29 37.33
C ASN A 8 25.42 -58.51 36.77
N TRP A 9 26.74 -58.59 37.05
CA TRP A 9 27.43 -59.84 37.40
C TRP A 9 28.37 -59.59 38.59
N ARG A 10 28.14 -60.33 39.68
CA ARG A 10 29.09 -60.62 40.77
C ARG A 10 29.79 -61.94 40.46
N SER A 11 31.02 -62.11 40.92
CA SER A 11 31.43 -63.34 41.62
C SER A 11 32.81 -63.18 42.26
N ASP A 12 32.86 -63.61 43.51
CA ASP A 12 33.91 -63.55 44.52
C ASP A 12 35.12 -64.48 44.25
N LEU A 13 36.25 -64.23 44.93
CA LEU A 13 37.08 -65.30 45.49
C LEU A 13 37.95 -64.83 46.68
N LEU A 14 38.08 -65.75 47.65
CA LEU A 14 38.41 -65.60 49.07
C LEU A 14 39.90 -65.74 49.44
N GLY A 15 40.24 -65.19 50.63
CA GLY A 15 41.16 -65.79 51.62
C GLY A 15 42.45 -64.99 51.89
N VAL A 16 42.96 -64.77 53.12
CA VAL A 16 42.96 -65.60 54.33
C VAL A 16 43.58 -64.84 55.56
N PHE A 17 43.10 -65.15 56.80
CA PHE A 17 43.63 -64.98 58.22
C PHE A 17 43.80 -63.57 58.86
N SER A 18 43.01 -63.19 59.90
CA SER A 18 43.11 -63.43 61.39
C SER A 18 44.17 -62.55 62.10
N ILE A 19 44.05 -61.91 63.29
CA ILE A 19 43.13 -62.01 64.46
C ILE A 19 43.39 -60.82 65.46
N ILE A 20 42.31 -60.30 66.07
CA ILE A 20 42.09 -59.73 67.45
C ILE A 20 42.63 -58.35 67.94
N GLU A 21 41.72 -57.70 68.68
CA GLU A 21 41.56 -56.38 69.28
C GLU A 21 42.44 -56.01 70.51
N VAL A 22 42.57 -54.69 70.80
CA VAL A 22 42.11 -53.95 72.02
C VAL A 22 43.00 -52.73 72.37
N LEU A 23 42.35 -51.55 72.35
CA LEU A 23 42.54 -50.25 73.03
C LEU A 23 43.93 -49.60 73.32
N ALA A 24 44.07 -48.41 72.72
CA ALA A 24 44.38 -47.09 73.33
C ALA A 24 45.83 -46.70 73.68
N HIS A 25 46.45 -45.80 72.89
CA HIS A 25 46.62 -44.37 73.24
C HIS A 25 47.42 -43.60 72.17
N VAL A 26 46.86 -42.45 71.76
CA VAL A 26 47.49 -41.23 71.25
C VAL A 26 48.37 -41.34 69.99
N ILE A 27 47.75 -41.15 68.83
CA ILE A 27 48.41 -40.52 67.68
C ILE A 27 47.73 -39.17 67.47
N PHE A 28 48.46 -38.10 67.76
CA PHE A 28 48.13 -36.75 67.32
C PHE A 28 48.02 -36.77 65.78
N TYR A 29 46.80 -36.77 65.25
CA TYR A 29 46.58 -36.25 63.90
C TYR A 29 46.69 -34.73 64.00
N CYS A 30 47.88 -34.23 63.69
CA CYS A 30 48.05 -32.83 63.38
C CYS A 30 47.34 -32.60 62.03
N GLU A 31 46.10 -32.12 62.08
CA GLU A 31 45.47 -31.54 60.90
C GLU A 31 46.36 -30.38 60.46
N ASN A 32 47.04 -30.53 59.32
CA ASN A 32 47.66 -29.41 58.63
C ASN A 32 46.53 -28.47 58.19
N HIS A 33 46.14 -27.56 59.07
CA HIS A 33 45.42 -26.36 58.67
C HIS A 33 46.33 -25.58 57.71
N ALA A 34 45.92 -25.44 56.45
CA ALA A 34 46.56 -24.52 55.54
C ALA A 34 46.45 -23.10 56.15
N LEU A 35 47.57 -22.53 56.56
CA LEU A 35 47.64 -21.13 57.00
C LEU A 35 47.24 -20.24 55.83
N ALA A 36 46.44 -19.20 56.09
CA ALA A 36 46.19 -18.12 55.13
C ALA A 36 47.51 -17.65 54.50
N GLN A 37 47.57 -17.51 53.19
CA GLN A 37 48.60 -16.68 52.56
C GLN A 37 48.20 -15.19 52.62
N ILE A 38 47.98 -14.69 53.84
CA ILE A 38 47.76 -13.27 54.13
C ILE A 38 48.97 -12.74 54.86
N THR A 39 49.75 -11.92 54.18
CA THR A 39 50.98 -11.34 54.73
C THR A 39 50.87 -9.83 54.77
N PRO A 40 50.72 -9.20 55.95
CA PRO A 40 50.83 -7.74 56.09
C PRO A 40 52.13 -7.21 55.49
N ASP A 41 52.10 -5.99 54.95
CA ASP A 41 53.33 -5.27 54.61
C ASP A 41 53.72 -4.25 55.69
N GLY A 42 54.93 -3.69 55.57
CA GLY A 42 55.44 -2.68 56.50
C GLY A 42 55.09 -1.23 56.14
N THR A 43 54.21 -1.00 55.16
CA THR A 43 54.06 0.33 54.52
C THR A 43 53.14 1.28 55.29
N LEU A 44 52.44 0.78 56.32
CA LEU A 44 51.60 1.58 57.23
C LEU A 44 52.37 2.17 58.43
N GLY A 45 53.69 1.97 58.51
CA GLY A 45 54.51 2.40 59.65
C GLY A 45 54.10 1.67 60.94
N ASN A 46 53.95 2.41 62.04
CA ASN A 46 53.57 1.84 63.35
C ASN A 46 52.11 1.32 63.41
N ASN A 47 51.31 1.53 62.36
CA ASN A 47 49.92 1.13 62.30
C ASN A 47 49.74 -0.13 61.42
N SER A 48 50.59 -1.14 61.63
CA SER A 48 50.60 -2.37 60.83
C SER A 48 49.25 -3.08 60.85
N SER A 49 48.94 -3.77 59.75
CA SER A 49 47.84 -4.75 59.73
C SER A 49 48.27 -6.00 60.50
N ILE A 50 47.39 -6.52 61.35
CA ILE A 50 47.69 -7.64 62.25
C ILE A 50 46.71 -8.77 61.93
N ILE A 51 47.22 -9.99 61.73
CA ILE A 51 46.38 -11.18 61.56
C ILE A 51 46.29 -11.89 62.90
N THR A 52 45.08 -11.99 63.44
CA THR A 52 44.75 -12.74 64.66
C THR A 52 44.03 -14.02 64.22
N PRO A 53 44.73 -15.17 64.15
CA PRO A 53 44.13 -16.41 63.65
C PRO A 53 43.17 -17.05 64.66
N ASN A 54 42.26 -17.89 64.17
CA ASN A 54 41.35 -18.72 64.98
C ASN A 54 40.45 -17.96 65.98
N VAL A 55 40.04 -16.75 65.64
CA VAL A 55 39.03 -15.98 66.39
C VAL A 55 37.65 -16.57 66.09
N ASN A 56 36.83 -16.73 67.13
CA ASN A 56 35.44 -17.16 66.95
C ASN A 56 34.59 -15.99 66.44
N ILE A 57 34.17 -16.03 65.18
CA ILE A 57 33.27 -15.05 64.56
C ILE A 57 32.04 -15.80 64.08
N LYS A 58 30.85 -15.37 64.51
CA LYS A 58 29.56 -16.01 64.18
C LYS A 58 29.53 -17.53 64.48
N GLY A 59 30.27 -17.97 65.51
CA GLY A 59 30.29 -19.37 65.96
C GLY A 59 31.26 -20.29 65.20
N LEU A 60 32.10 -19.75 64.31
CA LEU A 60 33.09 -20.50 63.54
C LEU A 60 34.49 -19.89 63.70
N PRO A 61 35.56 -20.71 63.64
CA PRO A 61 36.93 -20.20 63.64
C PRO A 61 37.22 -19.41 62.36
N ALA A 62 37.79 -18.22 62.52
CA ALA A 62 38.14 -17.31 61.45
C ALA A 62 39.43 -16.55 61.75
N ASP A 63 40.14 -16.11 60.73
CA ASP A 63 41.27 -15.19 60.87
C ASP A 63 40.75 -13.76 60.87
N ARG A 64 40.97 -13.03 61.96
CA ARG A 64 40.56 -11.63 62.07
C ARG A 64 41.72 -10.70 61.74
N ILE A 65 41.48 -9.72 60.87
CA ILE A 65 42.41 -8.65 60.54
C ILE A 65 42.15 -7.49 61.49
N ASP A 66 43.09 -7.30 62.41
CA ASP A 66 43.14 -6.22 63.40
C ASP A 66 44.20 -5.16 63.02
N GLY A 67 44.35 -4.11 63.83
CA GLY A 67 45.33 -3.05 63.62
C GLY A 67 44.93 -2.11 62.47
N GLY A 68 45.91 -1.67 61.66
CA GLY A 68 45.68 -0.72 60.56
C GLY A 68 45.72 0.75 60.98
N ALA A 69 45.76 1.65 60.00
CA ALA A 69 45.83 3.08 60.22
C ALA A 69 44.44 3.73 60.20
N THR A 70 43.98 4.25 61.33
CA THR A 70 42.68 4.96 61.42
C THR A 70 42.82 6.44 61.05
N ARG A 71 41.92 6.95 60.21
CA ARG A 71 41.77 8.37 59.85
C ARG A 71 40.28 8.75 59.90
N SER A 72 39.83 9.24 61.04
CA SER A 72 38.40 9.52 61.28
C SER A 72 37.57 8.24 61.02
N ALA A 73 36.60 8.28 60.10
CA ALA A 73 35.74 7.15 59.75
C ALA A 73 36.38 6.12 58.79
N ASN A 74 37.65 6.30 58.40
CA ASN A 74 38.34 5.42 57.46
C ASN A 74 39.43 4.60 58.16
N LEU A 75 39.49 3.30 57.89
CA LEU A 75 40.53 2.38 58.35
C LEU A 75 41.33 1.84 57.16
N PHE A 76 42.66 1.90 57.22
CA PHE A 76 43.53 1.50 56.12
C PHE A 76 44.36 0.26 56.48
N HIS A 77 44.30 -0.75 55.61
CA HIS A 77 45.09 -1.99 55.68
C HIS A 77 45.96 -2.18 54.43
N SER A 78 47.10 -2.84 54.61
CA SER A 78 48.09 -3.04 53.54
C SER A 78 48.77 -4.39 53.70
N PHE A 79 48.79 -5.14 52.60
CA PHE A 79 49.31 -6.52 52.56
C PHE A 79 50.28 -6.68 51.40
N ARG A 80 51.33 -7.46 51.60
CA ARG A 80 52.17 -7.96 50.50
C ARG A 80 51.42 -9.04 49.72
N GLU A 81 50.81 -9.98 50.43
CA GLU A 81 50.05 -11.10 49.85
C GLU A 81 48.69 -11.18 50.52
N PHE A 82 47.64 -11.46 49.75
CA PHE A 82 46.29 -11.62 50.27
C PHE A 82 45.53 -12.69 49.49
N ASN A 83 45.50 -13.92 50.02
CA ASN A 83 44.73 -15.04 49.52
C ASN A 83 43.88 -15.64 50.65
N VAL A 84 42.67 -16.09 50.32
CA VAL A 84 41.75 -16.74 51.25
C VAL A 84 41.54 -18.17 50.75
N GLU A 85 42.00 -19.16 51.50
CA GLU A 85 41.93 -20.55 51.11
C GLU A 85 40.50 -21.12 51.17
N LYS A 86 40.28 -22.28 50.55
CA LYS A 86 38.98 -22.96 50.62
C LYS A 86 38.61 -23.27 52.07
N SER A 87 37.36 -23.00 52.45
CA SER A 87 36.83 -23.14 53.82
C SER A 87 37.43 -22.18 54.86
N GLN A 88 38.42 -21.38 54.49
CA GLN A 88 38.94 -20.33 55.35
C GLN A 88 37.94 -19.19 55.46
N GLN A 89 37.89 -18.56 56.63
CA GLN A 89 37.11 -17.35 56.86
C GLN A 89 38.01 -16.24 57.34
N VAL A 90 37.94 -15.08 56.70
CA VAL A 90 38.79 -13.93 56.99
C VAL A 90 37.91 -12.71 57.17
N TYR A 91 38.02 -12.05 58.32
CA TYR A 91 37.21 -10.87 58.64
C TYR A 91 38.06 -9.67 59.00
N PHE A 92 37.76 -8.51 58.42
CA PHE A 92 38.26 -7.24 58.94
C PHE A 92 37.52 -6.87 60.22
N ALA A 93 38.25 -6.54 61.28
CA ALA A 93 37.66 -5.94 62.46
C ALA A 93 37.03 -4.59 62.11
N ASN A 94 35.89 -4.27 62.71
CA ASN A 94 35.23 -2.98 62.53
C ASN A 94 35.16 -2.20 63.87
N PRO A 95 36.21 -1.46 64.25
CA PRO A 95 36.20 -0.61 65.44
C PRO A 95 35.08 0.44 65.41
N THR A 96 34.61 0.86 66.58
CA THR A 96 33.56 1.87 66.69
C THR A 96 33.91 3.16 65.94
N GLY A 97 32.97 3.65 65.12
CA GLY A 97 33.13 4.89 64.36
C GLY A 97 33.72 4.72 62.95
N ILE A 98 34.22 3.54 62.60
CA ILE A 98 34.70 3.22 61.26
C ILE A 98 33.52 2.93 60.32
N LYS A 99 33.51 3.59 59.18
CA LYS A 99 32.52 3.42 58.11
C LYS A 99 33.10 2.77 56.86
N ASN A 100 34.39 2.98 56.58
CA ASN A 100 35.06 2.46 55.40
C ASN A 100 36.38 1.80 55.78
N ILE A 101 36.64 0.63 55.21
CA ILE A 101 37.90 -0.11 55.32
C ILE A 101 38.53 -0.16 53.93
N PHE A 102 39.73 0.43 53.78
CA PHE A 102 40.50 0.46 52.55
C PHE A 102 41.68 -0.50 52.63
N THR A 103 41.72 -1.46 51.72
CA THR A 103 42.72 -2.52 51.67
C THR A 103 43.46 -2.48 50.35
N ARG A 104 44.79 -2.54 50.41
CA ARG A 104 45.66 -2.67 49.23
C ARG A 104 46.58 -3.88 49.31
N VAL A 105 46.85 -4.49 48.17
CA VAL A 105 47.87 -5.54 47.99
C VAL A 105 49.06 -4.96 47.22
N THR A 106 50.25 -4.97 47.82
CA THR A 106 51.48 -4.34 47.32
C THR A 106 52.46 -5.33 46.68
N GLY A 107 52.23 -6.65 46.82
CA GLY A 107 53.01 -7.69 46.16
C GLY A 107 52.65 -7.84 44.67
N SER A 108 53.16 -8.91 44.04
CA SER A 108 53.03 -9.15 42.60
C SER A 108 52.06 -10.26 42.22
N ASN A 109 51.40 -10.90 43.19
CA ASN A 109 50.52 -12.05 42.94
C ASN A 109 49.05 -11.65 42.88
N VAL A 110 48.29 -12.43 42.11
CA VAL A 110 46.82 -12.41 42.07
C VAL A 110 46.26 -12.77 43.45
N SER A 111 45.19 -12.09 43.87
CA SER A 111 44.43 -12.48 45.06
C SER A 111 43.44 -13.59 44.74
N ASN A 112 43.72 -14.80 45.21
CA ASN A 112 42.82 -15.96 45.15
C ASN A 112 41.92 -15.96 46.39
N ILE A 113 40.66 -15.60 46.21
CA ILE A 113 39.63 -15.62 47.24
C ILE A 113 38.79 -16.88 47.01
N LEU A 114 39.07 -17.95 47.75
CA LEU A 114 38.43 -19.26 47.63
C LEU A 114 37.49 -19.59 48.81
N GLY A 115 37.59 -18.82 49.90
CA GLY A 115 36.76 -18.93 51.11
C GLY A 115 35.94 -17.66 51.40
N THR A 116 35.62 -17.41 52.67
CA THR A 116 34.83 -16.24 53.09
C THR A 116 35.71 -15.02 53.35
N LEU A 117 35.39 -13.91 52.70
CA LEU A 117 35.95 -12.58 52.97
C LEU A 117 34.85 -11.71 53.57
N GLY A 118 35.04 -11.22 54.79
CA GLY A 118 34.01 -10.48 55.51
C GLY A 118 34.49 -9.27 56.29
N VAL A 119 33.53 -8.57 56.88
CA VAL A 119 33.74 -7.49 57.85
C VAL A 119 32.96 -7.85 59.10
N ASP A 120 33.62 -7.86 60.25
CA ASP A 120 33.00 -8.09 61.56
C ASP A 120 32.30 -6.80 62.04
N GLY A 121 31.27 -6.38 61.30
CA GLY A 121 30.49 -5.16 61.53
C GLY A 121 29.93 -4.56 60.23
N GLY A 122 29.40 -3.33 60.31
CA GLY A 122 28.69 -2.67 59.21
C GLY A 122 29.52 -1.77 58.27
N ALA A 123 30.85 -1.80 58.31
CA ALA A 123 31.67 -0.94 57.45
C ALA A 123 31.70 -1.44 55.99
N ASN A 124 31.87 -0.49 55.07
CA ASN A 124 32.14 -0.77 53.66
C ASN A 124 33.58 -1.31 53.50
N LEU A 125 33.78 -2.26 52.58
CA LEU A 125 35.10 -2.83 52.28
C LEU A 125 35.53 -2.46 50.85
N PHE A 126 36.63 -1.74 50.75
CA PHE A 126 37.29 -1.39 49.49
C PHE A 126 38.60 -2.16 49.38
N PHE A 127 38.74 -2.96 48.33
CA PHE A 127 39.86 -3.88 48.15
C PHE A 127 40.50 -3.69 46.78
N ILE A 128 41.80 -3.33 46.75
CA ILE A 128 42.57 -3.23 45.50
C ILE A 128 43.73 -4.23 45.44
N ASN A 129 43.85 -4.92 44.32
CA ASN A 129 45.05 -5.66 43.93
C ASN A 129 45.35 -5.44 42.42
N PRO A 130 46.37 -4.64 42.07
CA PRO A 130 46.75 -4.37 40.69
C PRO A 130 47.06 -5.60 39.84
N ASN A 131 47.39 -6.74 40.45
CA ASN A 131 47.77 -7.96 39.75
C ASN A 131 46.59 -8.86 39.40
N GLY A 132 45.38 -8.57 39.91
CA GLY A 132 44.17 -9.34 39.62
C GLY A 132 43.50 -9.92 40.85
N ILE A 133 42.22 -10.30 40.70
CA ILE A 133 41.40 -10.89 41.75
C ILE A 133 40.60 -12.07 41.17
N LEU A 134 40.70 -13.24 41.80
CA LEU A 134 39.92 -14.43 41.46
C LEU A 134 39.02 -14.80 42.65
N PHE A 135 37.71 -14.80 42.44
CA PHE A 135 36.74 -15.41 43.35
C PHE A 135 36.42 -16.83 42.87
N GLY A 136 36.86 -17.85 43.61
CA GLY A 136 36.59 -19.26 43.29
C GLY A 136 35.16 -19.69 43.62
N ASN A 137 34.81 -20.93 43.27
CA ASN A 137 33.43 -21.45 43.37
C ASN A 137 32.84 -21.42 44.80
N ASN A 138 33.67 -21.47 45.83
CA ASN A 138 33.26 -21.46 47.24
C ASN A 138 33.41 -20.08 47.90
N ALA A 139 33.84 -19.06 47.15
CA ALA A 139 34.11 -17.74 47.68
C ALA A 139 32.83 -17.09 48.19
N ARG A 140 32.88 -16.43 49.35
CA ARG A 140 31.73 -15.71 49.91
C ARG A 140 32.15 -14.31 50.32
N LEU A 141 31.24 -13.36 50.12
CA LEU A 141 31.32 -12.08 50.80
C LEU A 141 30.38 -12.14 52.02
N ASP A 142 30.93 -11.83 53.19
CA ASP A 142 30.14 -11.60 54.42
C ASP A 142 30.37 -10.16 54.88
N VAL A 143 29.86 -9.23 54.06
CA VAL A 143 30.05 -7.79 54.22
C VAL A 143 28.67 -7.15 54.34
N ALA A 144 28.33 -6.65 55.53
CA ALA A 144 27.05 -5.98 55.78
C ALA A 144 26.97 -4.57 55.17
N GLY A 145 28.13 -3.96 54.86
CA GLY A 145 28.25 -2.73 54.09
C GLY A 145 28.40 -2.97 52.58
N SER A 146 28.81 -1.95 51.84
CA SER A 146 29.14 -2.04 50.41
C SER A 146 30.53 -2.65 50.19
N PHE A 147 30.72 -3.31 49.04
CA PHE A 147 31.99 -3.88 48.62
C PHE A 147 32.47 -3.27 47.29
N VAL A 148 33.73 -2.88 47.23
CA VAL A 148 34.40 -2.46 45.98
C VAL A 148 35.66 -3.30 45.79
N GLY A 149 35.63 -4.21 44.83
CA GLY A 149 36.80 -4.99 44.41
C GLY A 149 37.41 -4.38 43.13
N SER A 150 38.71 -4.08 43.14
CA SER A 150 39.33 -3.43 41.98
C SER A 150 40.77 -3.85 41.71
N THR A 151 41.19 -3.77 40.44
CA THR A 151 42.61 -3.90 40.05
C THR A 151 43.27 -2.55 39.80
N ALA A 152 42.71 -1.48 40.35
CA ALA A 152 43.30 -0.15 40.34
C ALA A 152 44.62 -0.12 41.13
N ASN A 153 45.49 0.81 40.74
CA ASN A 153 46.79 1.03 41.37
C ASN A 153 46.68 1.85 42.66
N SER A 154 45.63 2.65 42.82
CA SER A 154 45.48 3.56 43.96
C SER A 154 44.04 4.04 44.15
N PHE A 155 43.66 4.29 45.41
CA PHE A 155 42.49 5.11 45.72
C PHE A 155 42.91 6.58 45.78
N VAL A 156 42.24 7.44 45.02
CA VAL A 156 42.45 8.90 45.02
C VAL A 156 41.35 9.57 45.83
N PHE A 157 41.71 10.49 46.72
CA PHE A 157 40.79 11.21 47.61
C PHE A 157 40.52 12.64 47.13
N GLY A 158 39.43 13.26 47.60
CA GLY A 158 38.97 14.56 47.11
C GLY A 158 39.97 15.72 47.28
N ASN A 159 41.01 15.55 48.11
CA ASN A 159 42.12 16.48 48.29
C ASN A 159 43.34 16.17 47.40
N GLY A 160 43.22 15.22 46.46
CA GLY A 160 44.29 14.78 45.55
C GLY A 160 45.29 13.79 46.16
N LEU A 161 45.14 13.42 47.43
CA LEU A 161 46.01 12.44 48.08
C LEU A 161 45.63 11.00 47.69
N GLU A 162 46.60 10.10 47.79
CA GLU A 162 46.50 8.73 47.31
C GLU A 162 46.77 7.67 48.39
N PHE A 163 46.07 6.55 48.29
CA PHE A 163 46.41 5.30 48.97
C PHE A 163 46.75 4.24 47.91
N SER A 164 48.04 4.18 47.55
CA SER A 164 48.54 3.44 46.38
C SER A 164 49.08 2.05 46.71
N ALA A 165 48.72 1.05 45.92
CA ALA A 165 49.25 -0.31 45.93
C ALA A 165 50.63 -0.42 45.26
N THR A 166 50.89 0.41 44.24
CA THR A 166 52.13 0.37 43.44
C THR A 166 53.22 1.31 43.93
N ASN A 167 52.84 2.43 44.57
CA ASN A 167 53.74 3.35 45.25
C ASN A 167 53.36 3.45 46.73
N PRO A 168 53.51 2.36 47.51
CA PRO A 168 52.94 2.31 48.85
C PRO A 168 53.65 3.25 49.82
N GLN A 169 52.88 4.17 50.39
CA GLN A 169 53.31 5.10 51.44
C GLN A 169 52.41 4.96 52.68
N THR A 170 52.88 5.46 53.82
CA THR A 170 52.05 5.55 55.03
C THR A 170 50.87 6.52 54.80
N PRO A 171 49.62 6.13 55.11
CA PRO A 171 48.44 6.96 54.84
C PRO A 171 48.53 8.35 55.49
N SER A 172 48.34 9.40 54.70
CA SER A 172 48.36 10.78 55.19
C SER A 172 47.29 11.01 56.27
N PRO A 173 47.57 11.82 57.32
CA PRO A 173 46.57 12.25 58.29
C PRO A 173 45.34 12.93 57.66
N LEU A 174 45.47 13.46 56.44
CA LEU A 174 44.43 14.21 55.73
C LEU A 174 43.46 13.32 54.93
N LEU A 175 43.62 11.99 54.96
CA LEU A 175 42.70 11.03 54.31
C LEU A 175 41.43 10.77 55.15
N ILE A 176 40.80 11.85 55.60
CA ILE A 176 39.59 11.84 56.47
C ILE A 176 38.27 11.84 55.69
N VAL A 177 38.33 11.96 54.36
CA VAL A 177 37.17 11.99 53.44
C VAL A 177 37.05 10.66 52.68
N ASN A 178 35.93 10.43 51.99
CA ASN A 178 35.80 9.28 51.08
C ASN A 178 36.70 9.46 49.84
N PRO A 179 37.16 8.37 49.20
CA PRO A 179 37.84 8.46 47.92
C PRO A 179 36.92 9.06 46.85
N SER A 180 37.50 9.78 45.91
CA SER A 180 36.81 10.36 44.76
C SER A 180 37.06 9.59 43.46
N ALA A 181 38.10 8.76 43.37
CA ALA A 181 38.41 7.98 42.18
C ALA A 181 39.28 6.75 42.47
N LEU A 182 39.27 5.82 41.51
CA LEU A 182 40.20 4.71 41.36
C LEU A 182 41.18 5.07 40.24
N LEU A 183 42.47 5.14 40.57
CA LEU A 183 43.54 5.46 39.62
C LEU A 183 44.12 4.17 39.06
N PHE A 184 44.11 4.08 37.73
CA PHE A 184 44.81 3.07 36.95
C PHE A 184 45.99 3.76 36.25
N ASN A 185 47.22 3.38 36.61
CA ASN A 185 48.45 3.86 35.99
C ASN A 185 49.27 2.73 35.34
N GLN A 186 48.81 1.48 35.44
CA GLN A 186 49.40 0.32 34.80
C GLN A 186 49.16 0.27 33.29
N ILE A 187 50.16 -0.24 32.55
CA ILE A 187 50.11 -0.40 31.09
C ILE A 187 49.25 -1.60 30.69
N ILE A 188 49.28 -2.69 31.48
CA ILE A 188 48.47 -3.89 31.28
C ILE A 188 47.52 -4.02 32.46
N ALA A 189 46.22 -3.89 32.21
CA ALA A 189 45.20 -3.99 33.24
C ALA A 189 44.92 -5.46 33.60
N ALA A 190 45.06 -5.82 34.89
CA ALA A 190 44.81 -7.18 35.35
C ALA A 190 43.31 -7.50 35.47
N PRO A 191 42.92 -8.77 35.27
CA PRO A 191 41.51 -9.17 35.27
C PRO A 191 40.92 -9.35 36.67
N ILE A 192 39.58 -9.30 36.72
CA ILE A 192 38.78 -9.79 37.85
C ILE A 192 37.95 -10.96 37.33
N GLN A 193 38.02 -12.11 37.99
CA GLN A 193 37.19 -13.27 37.65
C GLN A 193 36.32 -13.68 38.85
N ASN A 194 35.02 -13.85 38.63
CA ASN A 194 34.09 -14.38 39.63
C ASN A 194 33.43 -15.68 39.15
N ASN A 195 33.74 -16.77 39.83
CA ASN A 195 33.15 -18.10 39.60
C ASN A 195 32.32 -18.56 40.81
N SER A 196 32.04 -17.67 41.77
CA SER A 196 31.38 -18.06 43.01
C SER A 196 29.93 -18.49 42.79
N VAL A 197 29.61 -19.67 43.31
CA VAL A 197 28.25 -20.24 43.38
C VAL A 197 27.94 -20.68 44.82
N ALA A 198 28.64 -20.09 45.79
CA ALA A 198 28.50 -20.45 47.20
C ALA A 198 27.12 -20.02 47.74
N PRO A 199 26.39 -20.87 48.49
CA PRO A 199 25.11 -20.46 49.10
C PRO A 199 25.25 -19.24 50.02
N VAL A 200 24.48 -18.16 49.80
CA VAL A 200 24.58 -16.88 50.55
C VAL A 200 23.26 -16.44 51.16
N GLY A 201 22.49 -17.41 51.67
CA GLY A 201 21.25 -17.18 52.39
C GLY A 201 20.04 -17.11 51.47
N ILE A 202 19.05 -16.30 51.86
CA ILE A 202 17.76 -16.19 51.18
C ILE A 202 17.61 -14.75 50.64
N ASP A 203 17.08 -14.60 49.44
CA ASP A 203 16.73 -13.31 48.84
C ASP A 203 15.48 -12.68 49.51
N PRO A 204 15.13 -11.41 49.22
CA PRO A 204 13.94 -10.79 49.80
C PRO A 204 12.61 -11.45 49.42
N ALA A 205 12.58 -12.26 48.36
CA ALA A 205 11.40 -12.98 47.89
C ALA A 205 11.26 -14.39 48.50
N GLY A 206 12.27 -14.86 49.24
CA GLY A 206 12.24 -16.15 49.94
C GLY A 206 12.99 -17.29 49.24
N PHE A 207 13.76 -17.04 48.18
CA PHE A 207 14.52 -18.07 47.45
C PHE A 207 16.00 -18.13 47.87
N ASN A 208 16.63 -19.29 47.68
CA ASN A 208 18.06 -19.46 47.97
C ASN A 208 18.92 -18.63 47.02
N ALA A 209 19.80 -17.80 47.57
CA ALA A 209 20.77 -17.00 46.85
C ALA A 209 22.15 -17.69 46.80
N PHE A 210 22.90 -17.52 45.71
CA PHE A 210 24.25 -18.09 45.54
C PHE A 210 25.25 -17.03 45.06
N GLY A 211 26.55 -17.29 45.24
CA GLY A 211 27.64 -16.45 44.76
C GLY A 211 28.14 -15.43 45.77
N LEU A 212 28.54 -14.25 45.30
CA LEU A 212 28.97 -13.14 46.16
C LEU A 212 27.75 -12.29 46.53
N ARG A 213 27.65 -11.91 47.81
CA ARG A 213 26.53 -11.10 48.32
C ARG A 213 27.01 -10.03 49.30
N VAL A 214 26.45 -8.83 49.20
CA VAL A 214 26.56 -7.77 50.22
C VAL A 214 25.25 -7.60 50.98
N GLY A 215 25.24 -6.78 52.04
CA GLY A 215 24.01 -6.42 52.73
C GLY A 215 22.96 -5.81 51.78
N ASP A 216 21.68 -6.07 52.06
CA ASP A 216 20.59 -5.52 51.25
C ASP A 216 20.60 -3.98 51.28
N GLY A 217 20.32 -3.34 50.15
CA GLY A 217 20.42 -1.89 49.97
C GLY A 217 21.85 -1.35 49.82
N LYS A 218 22.87 -2.22 49.78
CA LYS A 218 24.30 -1.83 49.62
C LYS A 218 24.81 -2.07 48.21
N SER A 219 26.02 -1.59 47.93
CA SER A 219 26.61 -1.66 46.58
C SER A 219 27.70 -2.72 46.49
N LEU A 220 27.76 -3.45 45.37
CA LEU A 220 28.81 -4.40 45.02
C LEU A 220 29.41 -4.00 43.66
N LEU A 221 30.62 -3.44 43.69
CA LEU A 221 31.32 -2.91 42.51
C LEU A 221 32.54 -3.77 42.21
N LEU A 222 32.67 -4.23 40.96
CA LEU A 222 33.88 -4.89 40.45
C LEU A 222 34.43 -4.08 39.29
N VAL A 223 35.63 -3.51 39.45
CA VAL A 223 36.22 -2.63 38.43
C VAL A 223 37.72 -2.86 38.23
N GLY A 224 38.13 -3.25 37.03
CA GLY A 224 39.50 -3.65 36.75
C GLY A 224 39.84 -3.62 35.26
N GLY A 225 40.73 -4.50 34.83
CA GLY A 225 40.89 -4.87 33.42
C GLY A 225 39.65 -5.63 32.92
N ASN A 226 39.85 -6.78 32.28
CA ASN A 226 38.70 -7.62 31.91
C ASN A 226 37.98 -8.12 33.17
N VAL A 227 36.65 -8.05 33.19
CA VAL A 227 35.82 -8.62 34.26
C VAL A 227 35.04 -9.81 33.70
N SER A 228 35.29 -11.02 34.20
CA SER A 228 34.65 -12.23 33.71
C SER A 228 33.90 -12.99 34.80
N MET A 229 32.79 -13.62 34.42
CA MET A 229 31.99 -14.48 35.27
C MET A 229 31.69 -15.79 34.55
N ASP A 230 32.15 -16.90 35.12
CA ASP A 230 31.90 -18.25 34.61
C ASP A 230 31.08 -19.03 35.64
N GLY A 231 29.76 -19.08 35.43
CA GLY A 231 28.77 -19.59 36.39
C GLY A 231 28.63 -18.79 37.69
N GLY A 232 29.51 -17.82 37.94
CA GLY A 232 29.50 -17.02 39.15
C GLY A 232 28.28 -16.10 39.27
N GLN A 233 27.87 -15.80 40.51
CA GLN A 233 26.74 -14.91 40.80
C GLN A 233 27.14 -13.71 41.67
N LEU A 234 26.47 -12.57 41.48
CA LEU A 234 26.60 -11.35 42.26
C LEU A 234 25.22 -10.88 42.76
N ASN A 235 25.11 -10.56 44.05
CA ASN A 235 23.83 -10.20 44.67
C ASN A 235 23.97 -8.94 45.53
N ALA A 236 23.12 -7.95 45.25
CA ALA A 236 22.98 -6.71 46.01
C ALA A 236 21.51 -6.27 46.04
N TYR A 237 20.65 -7.06 46.69
CA TYR A 237 19.20 -6.87 46.65
C TYR A 237 18.78 -5.48 47.15
N GLY A 238 18.02 -4.74 46.34
CA GLY A 238 17.60 -3.36 46.61
C GLY A 238 18.74 -2.34 46.64
N GLY A 239 19.96 -2.78 46.30
CA GLY A 239 21.17 -1.96 46.23
C GLY A 239 21.68 -1.84 44.81
N ARG A 240 23.00 -1.87 44.59
CA ARG A 240 23.59 -1.68 43.26
C ARG A 240 24.67 -2.70 42.95
N VAL A 241 24.62 -3.31 41.77
CA VAL A 241 25.78 -4.00 41.20
C VAL A 241 26.33 -3.19 40.05
N GLU A 242 27.64 -2.95 40.03
CA GLU A 242 28.28 -2.27 38.90
C GLU A 242 29.59 -2.95 38.48
N LEU A 243 29.66 -3.29 37.19
CA LEU A 243 30.82 -3.94 36.56
C LEU A 243 31.53 -2.94 35.64
N GLY A 244 32.84 -2.80 35.79
CA GLY A 244 33.63 -1.80 35.06
C GLY A 244 34.94 -2.35 34.49
N GLY A 245 35.15 -2.21 33.19
CA GLY A 245 36.40 -2.59 32.52
C GLY A 245 37.19 -1.37 32.03
N LEU A 246 38.46 -1.27 32.41
CA LEU A 246 39.41 -0.25 31.96
C LEU A 246 40.71 -0.90 31.44
N ALA A 247 41.06 -0.67 30.18
CA ALA A 247 42.19 -1.30 29.51
C ALA A 247 43.45 -0.40 29.44
N ALA A 248 43.31 0.89 29.70
CA ALA A 248 44.42 1.85 29.67
C ALA A 248 44.46 2.72 30.93
N PRO A 249 45.58 3.41 31.20
CA PRO A 249 45.66 4.35 32.31
C PRO A 249 44.53 5.38 32.32
N GLY A 250 43.96 5.64 33.49
CA GLY A 250 42.84 6.55 33.66
C GLY A 250 42.30 6.57 35.09
N ASN A 251 41.48 7.58 35.37
CA ASN A 251 40.78 7.73 36.64
C ASN A 251 39.30 7.40 36.47
N VAL A 252 38.84 6.32 37.09
CA VAL A 252 37.40 6.02 37.21
C VAL A 252 36.89 6.71 38.47
N LYS A 253 35.99 7.68 38.32
CA LYS A 253 35.43 8.39 39.48
C LYS A 253 34.55 7.44 40.29
N LEU A 254 34.65 7.53 41.60
CA LEU A 254 33.82 6.80 42.55
C LEU A 254 32.90 7.81 43.25
N VAL A 255 31.60 7.63 43.07
CA VAL A 255 30.56 8.55 43.54
C VAL A 255 29.87 7.96 44.76
N PHE A 256 29.81 8.75 45.84
CA PHE A 256 29.15 8.38 47.08
C PHE A 256 27.80 9.10 47.19
N SER A 257 26.69 8.35 47.10
CA SER A 257 25.34 8.85 47.35
C SER A 257 24.68 8.02 48.45
N GLY A 258 25.08 8.27 49.71
CA GLY A 258 24.71 7.40 50.82
C GLY A 258 25.33 6.01 50.65
N ASP A 259 24.50 4.96 50.70
CA ASP A 259 24.90 3.57 50.49
C ASP A 259 24.91 3.13 49.01
N ASN A 260 24.46 3.98 48.09
CA ASN A 260 24.46 3.74 46.65
C ASN A 260 25.76 4.28 46.02
N LEU A 261 26.79 3.44 45.98
CA LEU A 261 28.10 3.73 45.38
C LEU A 261 28.03 3.48 43.88
N SER A 262 28.52 4.39 43.06
CA SER A 262 28.53 4.23 41.59
C SER A 262 29.83 4.68 40.96
N LEU A 263 30.10 4.20 39.74
CA LEU A 263 31.28 4.59 38.96
C LEU A 263 30.91 5.61 37.89
N LYS A 264 31.86 6.48 37.56
CA LYS A 264 31.78 7.37 36.41
C LYS A 264 33.07 7.31 35.60
N PHE A 265 32.96 6.70 34.43
CA PHE A 265 34.07 6.56 33.48
C PHE A 265 34.33 7.87 32.72
N PRO A 266 35.60 8.19 32.39
CA PRO A 266 35.93 9.25 31.44
C PRO A 266 35.34 8.96 30.05
N LEU A 267 34.94 10.01 29.32
CA LEU A 267 34.29 9.89 28.00
C LEU A 267 35.16 9.14 26.98
N ASN A 268 36.48 9.39 26.99
CA ASN A 268 37.45 8.80 26.06
C ASN A 268 38.28 7.69 26.70
N ALA A 269 37.79 7.07 27.77
CA ALA A 269 38.48 5.97 28.40
C ALA A 269 38.56 4.77 27.46
N ILE A 270 39.76 4.18 27.31
CA ILE A 270 39.91 2.89 26.64
C ILE A 270 39.43 1.83 27.64
N ARG A 271 38.24 1.30 27.40
CA ARG A 271 37.59 0.33 28.29
C ARG A 271 38.10 -1.10 28.01
N ALA A 272 37.93 -1.98 28.98
CA ALA A 272 38.22 -3.41 28.87
C ALA A 272 36.91 -4.22 28.73
N ASP A 273 37.01 -5.51 28.43
CA ASP A 273 35.84 -6.33 28.12
C ASP A 273 35.19 -6.92 29.38
N ILE A 274 33.88 -7.17 29.30
CA ILE A 274 33.11 -7.84 30.35
C ILE A 274 32.40 -9.05 29.75
N SER A 275 32.52 -10.22 30.38
CA SER A 275 31.89 -11.45 29.88
C SER A 275 31.22 -12.26 30.99
N LEU A 276 29.97 -12.66 30.75
CA LEU A 276 29.17 -13.53 31.61
C LEU A 276 28.83 -14.78 30.80
N THR A 277 29.21 -15.95 31.29
CA THR A 277 28.99 -17.23 30.61
C THR A 277 28.58 -18.34 31.59
N ASN A 278 27.98 -19.41 31.05
CA ASN A 278 27.63 -20.64 31.75
C ASN A 278 26.73 -20.40 32.98
N GLN A 279 25.59 -19.74 32.79
CA GLN A 279 24.62 -19.41 33.87
C GLN A 279 25.15 -18.41 34.92
N ALA A 280 26.09 -17.53 34.54
CA ALA A 280 26.49 -16.42 35.39
C ALA A 280 25.31 -15.44 35.62
N GLY A 281 25.23 -14.84 36.81
CA GLY A 281 24.05 -14.05 37.20
C GLY A 281 24.35 -12.80 38.01
N VAL A 282 23.60 -11.72 37.79
CA VAL A 282 23.64 -10.50 38.60
C VAL A 282 22.24 -10.16 39.07
N TYR A 283 22.02 -10.07 40.38
CA TYR A 283 20.70 -9.94 40.99
C TYR A 283 20.62 -8.75 41.95
N VAL A 284 19.66 -7.86 41.72
CA VAL A 284 19.37 -6.69 42.58
C VAL A 284 17.89 -6.52 42.93
N GLU A 285 17.05 -7.46 42.52
CA GLU A 285 15.60 -7.46 42.74
C GLU A 285 15.22 -7.31 44.23
N ALA A 286 14.32 -6.38 44.53
CA ALA A 286 13.78 -6.17 45.87
C ALA A 286 12.54 -5.26 45.82
N ALA A 287 11.95 -4.95 46.98
CA ALA A 287 10.83 -4.01 47.05
C ALA A 287 11.16 -2.56 46.64
N GLY A 288 12.44 -2.17 46.49
CA GLY A 288 12.86 -0.76 46.40
C GLY A 288 13.83 -0.42 45.26
N GLY A 289 13.92 -1.29 44.24
CA GLY A 289 14.54 -0.92 42.97
C GLY A 289 16.07 -0.84 42.96
N GLY A 290 16.73 -1.99 43.10
CA GLY A 290 18.17 -2.03 42.90
C GLY A 290 18.59 -1.76 41.45
N ASP A 291 19.79 -1.23 41.26
CA ASP A 291 20.36 -0.84 39.97
C ASP A 291 21.45 -1.82 39.50
N ILE A 292 21.53 -2.05 38.19
CA ILE A 292 22.67 -2.74 37.56
C ILE A 292 23.31 -1.80 36.55
N ALA A 293 24.63 -1.61 36.63
CA ALA A 293 25.38 -0.84 35.65
C ALA A 293 26.57 -1.64 35.10
N VAL A 294 26.81 -1.56 33.79
CA VAL A 294 27.95 -2.21 33.12
C VAL A 294 28.65 -1.19 32.23
N ASN A 295 29.94 -0.99 32.43
CA ASN A 295 30.77 -0.07 31.65
C ASN A 295 31.95 -0.85 31.05
N ALA A 296 31.95 -1.08 29.73
CA ALA A 296 32.95 -1.94 29.08
C ALA A 296 33.36 -1.44 27.69
N ARG A 297 34.35 -2.10 27.07
CA ARG A 297 34.57 -2.03 25.63
C ARG A 297 33.58 -2.95 24.94
N ASN A 298 33.66 -4.25 25.18
CA ASN A 298 32.65 -5.22 24.75
C ASN A 298 31.95 -5.85 25.95
N VAL A 299 30.67 -6.21 25.81
CA VAL A 299 29.90 -6.97 26.79
C VAL A 299 29.37 -8.25 26.15
N GLU A 300 29.66 -9.40 26.75
CA GLU A 300 29.11 -10.69 26.34
C GLU A 300 28.26 -11.31 27.44
N ILE A 301 27.01 -11.69 27.13
CA ILE A 301 26.11 -12.42 28.03
C ILE A 301 25.66 -13.69 27.30
N LEU A 302 26.25 -14.82 27.67
CA LEU A 302 26.19 -16.05 26.88
C LEU A 302 25.76 -17.25 27.73
N ARG A 303 25.26 -18.29 27.06
CA ARG A 303 25.03 -19.64 27.65
C ARG A 303 24.20 -19.61 28.94
N GLY A 304 23.03 -18.97 28.91
CA GLY A 304 22.09 -18.94 30.02
C GLY A 304 22.39 -17.89 31.09
N SER A 305 23.29 -16.94 30.82
CA SER A 305 23.69 -15.91 31.80
C SER A 305 22.71 -14.75 31.84
N SER A 306 22.52 -14.11 32.99
CA SER A 306 21.47 -13.11 33.16
C SER A 306 21.81 -11.91 34.06
N LEU A 307 21.17 -10.78 33.76
CA LEU A 307 21.08 -9.62 34.65
C LEU A 307 19.63 -9.44 35.07
N TYR A 308 19.37 -9.31 36.37
CA TYR A 308 18.03 -9.33 36.93
C TYR A 308 17.81 -8.20 37.95
N ALA A 309 16.90 -7.30 37.63
CA ALA A 309 16.40 -6.24 38.49
C ALA A 309 14.86 -6.25 38.52
N GLY A 310 14.27 -5.37 39.31
CA GLY A 310 12.81 -5.25 39.39
C GLY A 310 12.26 -5.29 40.81
N ILE A 311 10.95 -5.51 40.89
CA ILE A 311 10.18 -5.64 42.13
C ILE A 311 9.80 -7.11 42.30
N GLY A 312 10.37 -7.77 43.32
CA GLY A 312 10.14 -9.18 43.59
C GLY A 312 8.69 -9.55 43.94
N GLY A 313 8.38 -10.83 43.77
CA GLY A 313 7.02 -11.35 43.91
C GLY A 313 6.37 -11.03 45.26
N GLY A 314 5.16 -10.47 45.22
CA GLY A 314 4.42 -10.06 46.43
C GLY A 314 5.00 -8.85 47.20
N LEU A 315 6.04 -8.20 46.68
CA LEU A 315 6.68 -7.05 47.31
C LEU A 315 6.13 -5.70 46.79
N GLY A 316 6.59 -4.61 47.40
CA GLY A 316 6.34 -3.24 46.96
C GLY A 316 4.97 -2.66 47.34
N THR A 317 4.81 -1.37 47.04
CA THR A 317 3.59 -0.57 47.20
C THR A 317 3.26 0.16 45.90
N PRO A 318 2.06 0.72 45.71
CA PRO A 318 1.74 1.49 44.49
C PRO A 318 2.71 2.65 44.18
N GLU A 319 3.39 3.19 45.20
CA GLU A 319 4.38 4.28 45.09
C GLU A 319 5.81 3.78 44.79
N THR A 320 6.05 2.48 44.89
CA THR A 320 7.36 1.87 44.65
C THR A 320 7.78 2.07 43.19
N VAL A 321 9.08 2.30 42.99
CA VAL A 321 9.73 2.38 41.66
C VAL A 321 10.95 1.48 41.67
N ALA A 322 11.05 0.59 40.70
CA ALA A 322 12.23 -0.26 40.51
C ALA A 322 13.41 0.52 39.93
N GLY A 323 14.64 0.05 40.17
CA GLY A 323 15.88 0.64 39.68
C GLY A 323 16.16 0.19 38.26
N ASP A 324 17.15 0.81 37.62
CA ASP A 324 17.40 0.64 36.19
C ASP A 324 18.54 -0.36 35.92
N ILE A 325 18.51 -0.98 34.74
CA ILE A 325 19.65 -1.72 34.20
C ILE A 325 20.26 -0.91 33.05
N THR A 326 21.54 -0.55 33.17
CA THR A 326 22.26 0.25 32.16
C THR A 326 23.53 -0.44 31.70
N LEU A 327 23.66 -0.68 30.40
CA LEU A 327 24.88 -1.21 29.77
C LEU A 327 25.44 -0.15 28.82
N SER A 328 26.69 0.26 29.04
CA SER A 328 27.43 1.18 28.16
C SER A 328 28.72 0.52 27.68
N ALA A 329 28.76 0.23 26.38
CA ALA A 329 29.89 -0.34 25.68
C ALA A 329 30.44 0.64 24.63
N THR A 330 31.77 0.78 24.54
CA THR A 330 32.35 1.56 23.42
C THR A 330 32.41 0.77 22.12
N GLY A 331 32.37 -0.57 22.21
CA GLY A 331 32.28 -1.55 21.12
C GLY A 331 30.99 -2.36 21.24
N ASP A 332 31.07 -3.69 21.19
CA ASP A 332 29.92 -4.54 20.94
C ASP A 332 29.22 -4.99 22.24
N ILE A 333 27.90 -5.07 22.22
CA ILE A 333 27.11 -5.80 23.21
C ILE A 333 26.47 -7.01 22.53
N LYS A 334 26.80 -8.20 23.01
CA LYS A 334 26.33 -9.48 22.46
C LYS A 334 25.65 -10.31 23.53
N ILE A 335 24.39 -10.66 23.29
CA ILE A 335 23.61 -11.53 24.16
C ILE A 335 23.13 -12.72 23.32
N ALA A 336 23.49 -13.94 23.69
CA ALA A 336 23.18 -15.11 22.87
C ALA A 336 22.93 -16.39 23.66
N GLY A 337 22.00 -17.19 23.13
CA GLY A 337 21.62 -18.50 23.62
C GLY A 337 20.38 -18.48 24.52
N SER A 338 19.64 -19.58 24.50
CA SER A 338 18.44 -19.76 25.32
C SER A 338 18.75 -19.59 26.81
N GLY A 339 17.92 -18.82 27.50
CA GLY A 339 18.10 -18.45 28.91
C GLY A 339 19.07 -17.30 29.15
N SER A 340 19.82 -16.84 28.13
CA SER A 340 20.62 -15.62 28.26
C SER A 340 19.73 -14.39 28.14
N GLY A 341 19.87 -13.41 29.03
CA GLY A 341 19.05 -12.21 28.93
C GLY A 341 19.23 -11.17 30.01
N ILE A 342 18.43 -10.11 29.90
CA ILE A 342 18.39 -9.01 30.86
C ILE A 342 16.92 -8.74 31.18
N SER A 343 16.59 -8.71 32.46
CA SER A 343 15.21 -8.62 32.93
C SER A 343 15.06 -7.54 34.01
N ASN A 344 14.06 -6.68 33.86
CA ASN A 344 13.63 -5.69 34.86
C ASN A 344 12.11 -5.80 35.07
N LEU A 345 11.68 -6.64 35.99
CA LEU A 345 10.29 -7.11 36.07
C LEU A 345 9.55 -6.54 37.27
N VAL A 346 8.25 -6.29 37.11
CA VAL A 346 7.33 -6.19 38.26
C VAL A 346 6.69 -7.56 38.41
N GLU A 347 7.16 -8.36 39.35
CA GLU A 347 6.79 -9.76 39.47
C GLU A 347 5.33 -9.99 39.88
N GLN A 348 4.90 -11.25 39.77
CA GLN A 348 3.57 -11.66 40.17
C GLN A 348 3.23 -11.23 41.61
N GLY A 349 2.09 -10.56 41.77
CA GLY A 349 1.62 -10.07 43.07
C GLY A 349 2.37 -8.82 43.60
N ALA A 350 3.43 -8.38 42.93
CA ALA A 350 4.15 -7.17 43.29
C ALA A 350 3.34 -5.90 42.98
N LYS A 351 3.69 -4.79 43.63
CA LYS A 351 3.09 -3.47 43.39
C LYS A 351 4.17 -2.41 43.17
N GLY A 352 3.99 -1.57 42.16
CA GLY A 352 4.90 -0.46 41.84
C GLY A 352 5.21 -0.35 40.35
N LYS A 353 6.05 0.62 39.98
CA LYS A 353 6.48 0.85 38.60
C LYS A 353 7.81 0.11 38.33
N GLY A 354 7.88 -0.60 37.21
CA GLY A 354 9.10 -1.26 36.74
C GLY A 354 10.18 -0.26 36.36
N GLY A 355 11.44 -0.70 36.47
CA GLY A 355 12.60 0.07 36.03
C GLY A 355 12.92 -0.17 34.56
N ASN A 356 13.73 0.70 33.99
CA ASN A 356 14.07 0.68 32.57
C ASN A 356 15.29 -0.20 32.29
N ILE A 357 15.45 -0.56 31.02
CA ILE A 357 16.67 -1.17 30.51
C ILE A 357 17.24 -0.26 29.41
N THR A 358 18.48 0.20 29.60
CA THR A 358 19.17 1.10 28.66
C THR A 358 20.45 0.45 28.16
N ILE A 359 20.61 0.37 26.84
CA ILE A 359 21.78 -0.18 26.16
C ILE A 359 22.36 0.92 25.26
N ASP A 360 23.65 1.21 25.44
CA ASP A 360 24.45 2.10 24.60
C ASP A 360 25.69 1.35 24.10
N SER A 361 25.85 1.20 22.78
CA SER A 361 26.93 0.42 22.19
C SER A 361 27.44 0.95 20.85
N GLY A 362 28.57 0.41 20.37
CA GLY A 362 28.95 0.45 18.96
C GLY A 362 27.96 -0.37 18.12
N ASP A 363 27.91 -1.67 18.40
CA ASP A 363 26.96 -2.63 17.81
C ASP A 363 26.21 -3.39 18.91
N PHE A 364 24.95 -3.74 18.66
CA PHE A 364 24.15 -4.56 19.57
C PHE A 364 23.60 -5.79 18.85
N SER A 365 23.82 -6.97 19.43
CA SER A 365 23.30 -8.23 18.89
C SER A 365 22.61 -9.08 19.95
N LEU A 366 21.41 -9.57 19.61
CA LEU A 366 20.60 -10.45 20.44
C LEU A 366 20.20 -11.69 19.62
N ARG A 367 20.68 -12.87 20.00
CA ARG A 367 20.58 -14.07 19.15
C ARG A 367 20.15 -15.33 19.88
N ASP A 368 19.65 -16.29 19.10
CA ASP A 368 19.47 -17.69 19.52
C ASP A 368 18.58 -17.86 20.76
N GLY A 369 17.43 -17.18 20.76
CA GLY A 369 16.44 -17.23 21.86
C GLY A 369 16.76 -16.35 23.07
N ALA A 370 17.78 -15.50 22.98
CA ALA A 370 18.10 -14.53 24.03
C ALA A 370 17.06 -13.41 24.16
N GLN A 371 16.98 -12.80 25.34
CA GLN A 371 15.83 -11.96 25.75
C GLN A 371 16.23 -10.66 26.44
N LEU A 372 15.44 -9.62 26.22
CA LEU A 372 15.51 -8.33 26.92
C LEU A 372 14.09 -7.95 27.38
N VAL A 373 13.82 -7.89 28.69
CA VAL A 373 12.44 -7.88 29.21
C VAL A 373 12.24 -6.84 30.30
N ALA A 374 11.36 -5.86 30.08
CA ALA A 374 10.98 -4.83 31.07
C ALA A 374 9.46 -4.84 31.37
N SER A 375 8.92 -6.02 31.68
CA SER A 375 7.47 -6.29 31.74
C SER A 375 6.87 -6.22 33.15
N THR A 376 5.54 -6.10 33.23
CA THR A 376 4.78 -6.12 34.49
C THR A 376 3.83 -7.33 34.55
N PHE A 377 4.04 -8.20 35.55
CA PHE A 377 3.16 -9.29 35.97
C PHE A 377 2.31 -8.92 37.20
N GLY A 378 2.65 -7.81 37.87
CA GLY A 378 2.00 -7.30 39.08
C GLY A 378 1.09 -6.09 38.83
N GLN A 379 0.92 -5.24 39.86
CA GLN A 379 0.15 -4.01 39.77
C GLN A 379 1.07 -2.79 39.60
N GLY A 380 1.00 -2.15 38.44
CA GLY A 380 1.74 -0.96 38.06
C GLY A 380 2.37 -1.10 36.68
N ASN A 381 3.00 -0.03 36.21
CA ASN A 381 3.49 0.04 34.82
C ASN A 381 4.78 -0.76 34.64
N GLY A 382 4.96 -1.37 33.46
CA GLY A 382 6.24 -1.91 33.03
C GLY A 382 7.25 -0.79 32.74
N GLY A 383 8.52 -1.16 32.61
CA GLY A 383 9.61 -0.24 32.30
C GLY A 383 9.87 -0.10 30.80
N ASN A 384 10.54 0.96 30.38
CA ASN A 384 10.93 1.13 28.98
C ASN A 384 12.20 0.33 28.66
N VAL A 385 12.38 -0.04 27.40
CA VAL A 385 13.65 -0.57 26.89
C VAL A 385 14.17 0.36 25.81
N THR A 386 15.37 0.88 25.98
CA THR A 386 16.05 1.74 25.02
C THR A 386 17.35 1.08 24.56
N VAL A 387 17.48 0.84 23.26
CA VAL A 387 18.71 0.32 22.64
C VAL A 387 19.25 1.36 21.68
N SER A 388 20.42 1.89 21.97
CA SER A 388 21.15 2.84 21.14
C SER A 388 22.47 2.21 20.69
N ALA A 389 22.63 2.00 19.38
CA ALA A 389 23.87 1.52 18.80
C ALA A 389 24.39 2.56 17.79
N LYS A 390 25.70 2.81 17.77
CA LYS A 390 26.28 3.73 16.77
C LYS A 390 26.17 3.19 15.35
N ASN A 391 26.28 1.87 15.20
CA ASN A 391 26.35 1.18 13.93
C ASN A 391 25.08 0.36 13.68
N ALA A 392 24.94 -0.83 14.29
CA ALA A 392 23.80 -1.71 14.02
C ALA A 392 23.16 -2.31 15.27
N VAL A 393 21.85 -2.56 15.15
CA VAL A 393 21.06 -3.43 16.03
C VAL A 393 20.65 -4.66 15.23
N SER A 394 21.03 -5.86 15.66
CA SER A 394 20.72 -7.12 14.98
C SER A 394 20.09 -8.14 15.92
N LEU A 395 18.85 -8.53 15.64
CA LEU A 395 18.16 -9.61 16.35
C LEU A 395 17.95 -10.79 15.40
N ALA A 396 18.27 -12.01 15.85
CA ALA A 396 18.08 -13.21 15.04
C ALA A 396 17.75 -14.46 15.86
N GLY A 397 17.09 -15.43 15.23
CA GLY A 397 16.93 -16.77 15.77
C GLY A 397 16.01 -16.84 16.99
N ASN A 398 14.76 -16.38 16.84
CA ASN A 398 13.74 -16.31 17.90
C ASN A 398 14.12 -15.43 19.12
N ALA A 399 15.05 -14.49 18.94
CA ALA A 399 15.38 -13.49 19.94
C ALA A 399 14.25 -12.45 20.11
N TYR A 400 14.05 -11.92 21.32
CA TYR A 400 13.00 -10.93 21.55
C TYR A 400 13.29 -9.86 22.59
N ILE A 401 12.73 -8.68 22.36
CA ILE A 401 12.72 -7.54 23.27
C ILE A 401 11.26 -7.23 23.67
N LEU A 402 10.97 -7.22 24.96
CA LEU A 402 9.63 -7.10 25.53
C LEU A 402 9.53 -5.92 26.50
N SER A 403 8.43 -5.18 26.38
CA SER A 403 7.89 -4.36 27.47
C SER A 403 6.36 -4.48 27.48
N THR A 404 5.87 -5.42 28.27
CA THR A 404 4.50 -5.94 28.16
C THR A 404 3.75 -5.85 29.48
N VAL A 405 2.41 -5.84 29.39
CA VAL A 405 1.53 -6.16 30.52
C VAL A 405 1.21 -7.64 30.42
N GLU A 406 1.85 -8.44 31.27
CA GLU A 406 1.77 -9.89 31.26
C GLU A 406 0.46 -10.38 31.90
N ALA A 407 0.13 -11.67 31.72
CA ALA A 407 -1.10 -12.24 32.26
C ALA A 407 -1.18 -12.04 33.79
N GLY A 408 -2.32 -11.56 34.28
CA GLY A 408 -2.51 -11.14 35.69
C GLY A 408 -2.07 -9.71 36.00
N GLY A 409 -1.27 -9.09 35.13
CA GLY A 409 -0.75 -7.73 35.29
C GLY A 409 -1.82 -6.65 35.11
N VAL A 410 -1.69 -5.57 35.88
CA VAL A 410 -2.58 -4.39 35.80
C VAL A 410 -1.74 -3.12 35.76
N GLY A 411 -1.74 -2.43 34.62
CA GLY A 411 -0.91 -1.24 34.40
C GLY A 411 -0.65 -1.00 32.93
N LYS A 412 0.20 -0.04 32.59
CA LYS A 412 0.63 0.20 31.20
C LYS A 412 1.94 -0.51 30.91
N GLY A 413 2.08 -1.06 29.70
CA GLY A 413 3.38 -1.48 29.18
C GLY A 413 4.30 -0.27 28.96
N GLY A 414 5.61 -0.48 29.02
CA GLY A 414 6.59 0.54 28.65
C GLY A 414 6.85 0.54 27.13
N ASN A 415 7.54 1.58 26.67
CA ASN A 415 7.92 1.73 25.27
C ASN A 415 9.20 0.97 24.94
N LEU A 416 9.35 0.61 23.67
CA LEU A 416 10.59 0.10 23.09
C LEU A 416 11.16 1.14 22.13
N ASP A 417 12.36 1.65 22.41
CA ASP A 417 13.03 2.68 21.61
C ASP A 417 14.33 2.11 21.03
N ILE A 418 14.43 2.02 19.70
CA ILE A 418 15.61 1.53 18.98
C ILE A 418 16.22 2.68 18.19
N ASN A 419 17.48 3.02 18.47
CA ASN A 419 18.25 4.04 17.76
C ASN A 419 19.52 3.42 17.16
N ALA A 420 19.70 3.46 15.84
CA ALA A 420 20.87 2.86 15.20
C ALA A 420 21.21 3.48 13.84
N ALA A 421 22.35 3.13 13.24
CA ALA A 421 22.54 3.38 11.81
C ALA A 421 21.83 2.34 10.95
N ASN A 422 21.72 1.08 11.39
CA ASN A 422 20.92 0.03 10.75
C ASN A 422 20.21 -0.86 11.78
N LEU A 423 19.02 -1.38 11.43
CA LEU A 423 18.28 -2.38 12.20
C LEU A 423 17.99 -3.61 11.34
N SER A 424 18.27 -4.80 11.87
CA SER A 424 17.90 -6.08 11.25
C SER A 424 17.17 -7.01 12.23
N LEU A 425 16.01 -7.52 11.82
CA LEU A 425 15.23 -8.54 12.53
C LEU A 425 15.04 -9.76 11.63
N THR A 426 15.72 -10.86 11.90
CA THR A 426 15.64 -12.07 11.06
C THR A 426 15.28 -13.33 11.84
N ASP A 427 14.86 -14.37 11.11
CA ASP A 427 14.70 -15.74 11.63
C ASP A 427 13.86 -15.81 12.92
N GLY A 428 12.70 -15.15 12.91
CA GLY A 428 11.72 -15.16 14.01
C GLY A 428 11.99 -14.16 15.13
N ALA A 429 12.89 -13.19 14.92
CA ALA A 429 13.19 -12.14 15.90
C ALA A 429 12.03 -11.14 16.08
N GLN A 430 11.78 -10.69 17.32
CA GLN A 430 10.62 -9.84 17.62
C GLN A 430 10.88 -8.65 18.56
N LEU A 431 10.22 -7.53 18.30
CA LEU A 431 10.04 -6.40 19.23
C LEU A 431 8.57 -6.37 19.68
N ILE A 432 8.30 -6.36 20.99
CA ILE A 432 6.95 -6.68 21.51
C ILE A 432 6.52 -5.74 22.65
N THR A 433 5.41 -5.04 22.44
CA THR A 433 4.65 -4.34 23.48
C THR A 433 3.19 -4.81 23.46
N ILE A 434 2.81 -5.72 24.37
CA ILE A 434 1.46 -6.29 24.34
C ILE A 434 0.79 -6.27 25.71
N THR A 435 -0.54 -6.24 25.69
CA THR A 435 -1.38 -6.60 26.83
C THR A 435 -1.80 -8.06 26.63
N ARG A 436 -1.25 -8.95 27.47
CA ARG A 436 -1.32 -10.41 27.27
C ARG A 436 -2.66 -11.00 27.75
N GLY A 437 -3.17 -11.95 26.99
CA GLY A 437 -4.38 -12.70 27.30
C GLY A 437 -4.23 -13.55 28.57
N ALA A 438 -5.33 -14.18 28.98
CA ALA A 438 -5.29 -15.09 30.12
C ALA A 438 -4.32 -16.26 29.88
N SER A 439 -3.69 -16.74 30.96
CA SER A 439 -2.94 -17.99 30.98
C SER A 439 -3.67 -19.04 31.81
N ASP A 440 -3.14 -20.26 31.86
CA ASP A 440 -3.70 -21.34 32.70
C ASP A 440 -3.74 -20.98 34.19
N THR A 441 -2.87 -20.06 34.62
CA THR A 441 -2.67 -19.71 36.02
C THR A 441 -3.08 -18.28 36.36
N GLN A 442 -3.27 -17.39 35.38
CA GLN A 442 -3.53 -15.96 35.60
C GLN A 442 -4.67 -15.43 34.71
N PRO A 443 -5.50 -14.48 35.21
CA PRO A 443 -6.51 -13.83 34.39
C PRO A 443 -5.88 -12.98 33.28
N ALA A 444 -6.69 -12.57 32.31
CA ALA A 444 -6.25 -11.66 31.25
C ALA A 444 -5.74 -10.33 31.83
N ALA A 445 -4.68 -9.78 31.25
CA ALA A 445 -4.08 -8.53 31.67
C ALA A 445 -5.03 -7.33 31.44
N ARG A 446 -4.81 -6.26 32.21
CA ARG A 446 -5.57 -5.00 32.08
C ARG A 446 -4.67 -3.77 31.99
N GLY A 447 -4.75 -3.08 30.86
CA GLY A 447 -4.14 -1.77 30.62
C GLY A 447 -3.55 -1.65 29.21
N ASP A 448 -3.04 -0.46 28.90
CA ASP A 448 -2.56 -0.13 27.55
C ASP A 448 -1.20 -0.80 27.27
N ALA A 449 -1.00 -1.26 26.04
CA ALA A 449 0.32 -1.63 25.55
C ALA A 449 1.19 -0.38 25.29
N GLY A 450 2.50 -0.52 25.37
CA GLY A 450 3.45 0.56 25.05
C GLY A 450 3.69 0.73 23.54
N ASN A 451 4.38 1.80 23.15
CA ASN A 451 4.73 2.05 21.75
C ASN A 451 6.06 1.36 21.37
N VAL A 452 6.25 1.11 20.07
CA VAL A 452 7.56 0.74 19.50
C VAL A 452 8.03 1.85 18.59
N ASN A 453 9.16 2.47 18.91
CA ASN A 453 9.78 3.53 18.13
C ASN A 453 11.13 3.05 17.59
N VAL A 454 11.29 3.09 16.27
CA VAL A 454 12.52 2.73 15.57
C VAL A 454 13.01 3.98 14.84
N LYS A 455 14.20 4.46 15.19
CA LYS A 455 14.85 5.60 14.56
C LYS A 455 16.22 5.20 14.03
N VAL A 456 16.29 5.04 12.72
CA VAL A 456 17.45 4.50 12.03
C VAL A 456 17.90 5.46 10.94
N THR A 457 19.20 5.70 10.77
CA THR A 457 19.66 6.63 9.73
C THR A 457 19.81 5.97 8.35
N GLY A 458 20.13 4.68 8.33
CA GLY A 458 20.26 3.83 7.15
C GLY A 458 19.06 2.89 7.00
N ALA A 459 19.29 1.57 6.92
CA ALA A 459 18.23 0.62 6.57
C ALA A 459 17.59 -0.07 7.79
N VAL A 460 16.28 -0.31 7.70
CA VAL A 460 15.53 -1.24 8.55
C VAL A 460 15.14 -2.45 7.69
N ASP A 461 15.63 -3.64 8.04
CA ASP A 461 15.33 -4.88 7.32
C ASP A 461 14.72 -5.94 8.25
N ILE A 462 13.50 -6.38 7.96
CA ILE A 462 12.76 -7.36 8.75
C ILE A 462 12.35 -8.50 7.83
N ALA A 463 12.82 -9.71 8.12
CA ALA A 463 12.66 -10.83 7.20
C ALA A 463 12.52 -12.19 7.87
N GLY A 464 11.72 -13.04 7.23
CA GLY A 464 11.70 -14.48 7.46
C GLY A 464 10.91 -14.93 8.69
N GLU A 465 10.96 -16.23 8.88
CA GLU A 465 10.28 -16.98 9.94
C GLU A 465 11.18 -18.12 10.40
N LYS A 466 11.11 -18.50 11.67
CA LYS A 466 11.80 -19.68 12.20
C LYS A 466 10.85 -20.47 13.11
N ASN A 467 10.67 -21.75 12.81
CA ASN A 467 9.82 -22.66 13.59
C ASN A 467 8.38 -22.15 13.80
N GLY A 468 7.74 -21.56 12.79
CA GLY A 468 6.39 -21.00 12.94
C GLY A 468 6.35 -19.56 13.47
N LEU A 469 7.47 -19.03 13.96
CA LEU A 469 7.56 -17.67 14.52
C LEU A 469 8.10 -16.69 13.48
N LYS A 470 7.25 -15.76 13.06
CA LYS A 470 7.59 -14.71 12.10
C LYS A 470 8.44 -13.62 12.74
N SER A 471 9.42 -13.11 12.01
CA SER A 471 10.10 -11.86 12.39
C SER A 471 9.08 -10.72 12.43
N ALA A 472 9.05 -9.95 13.53
CA ALA A 472 7.93 -9.04 13.75
C ALA A 472 8.20 -7.85 14.68
N ILE A 473 7.43 -6.77 14.46
CA ILE A 473 7.21 -5.74 15.48
C ILE A 473 5.73 -5.75 15.86
N LEU A 474 5.45 -5.96 17.14
CA LEU A 474 4.11 -6.22 17.65
C LEU A 474 3.75 -5.22 18.75
N SER A 475 2.67 -4.46 18.54
CA SER A 475 1.97 -3.73 19.59
C SER A 475 0.51 -4.16 19.65
N ARG A 476 0.09 -4.96 20.64
CA ARG A 476 -1.23 -5.64 20.58
C ARG A 476 -1.97 -5.69 21.91
N VAL A 477 -3.28 -5.73 21.81
CA VAL A 477 -4.19 -6.07 22.92
C VAL A 477 -4.74 -7.46 22.63
N GLN A 478 -4.43 -8.46 23.45
CA GLN A 478 -4.84 -9.85 23.18
C GLN A 478 -6.28 -10.15 23.61
N THR A 479 -6.77 -11.35 23.30
CA THR A 479 -8.15 -11.76 23.57
C THR A 479 -8.52 -11.63 25.04
N LYS A 480 -9.76 -11.18 25.30
CA LYS A 480 -10.33 -10.97 26.65
C LYS A 480 -9.58 -9.95 27.54
N THR A 481 -8.60 -9.23 27.01
CA THR A 481 -7.92 -8.13 27.72
C THR A 481 -8.68 -6.82 27.55
N VAL A 482 -8.39 -5.83 28.40
CA VAL A 482 -8.93 -4.47 28.30
C VAL A 482 -7.78 -3.46 28.30
N GLY A 483 -7.72 -2.62 27.26
CA GLY A 483 -6.67 -1.62 27.06
C GLY A 483 -6.52 -1.27 25.58
N ASN A 484 -5.76 -0.23 25.26
CA ASN A 484 -5.45 0.13 23.88
C ASN A 484 -4.09 -0.46 23.44
N ALA A 485 -3.97 -0.79 22.16
CA ALA A 485 -2.68 -1.13 21.57
C ALA A 485 -1.84 0.14 21.40
N GLY A 486 -0.52 0.01 21.49
CA GLY A 486 0.40 1.12 21.24
C GLY A 486 0.69 1.30 19.76
N ASN A 487 1.31 2.42 19.43
CA ASN A 487 1.71 2.74 18.07
C ASN A 487 3.06 2.10 17.72
N ILE A 488 3.25 1.81 16.43
CA ILE A 488 4.54 1.44 15.85
C ILE A 488 4.99 2.61 14.96
N SER A 489 6.14 3.20 15.24
CA SER A 489 6.71 4.32 14.47
C SER A 489 8.11 3.96 13.99
N ILE A 490 8.35 4.05 12.69
CA ILE A 490 9.63 3.74 12.05
C ILE A 490 10.08 4.96 11.24
N ASP A 491 11.25 5.51 11.55
CA ASP A 491 11.98 6.54 10.79
C ASP A 491 13.27 5.91 10.27
N SER A 492 13.44 5.82 8.95
CA SER A 492 14.60 5.17 8.31
C SER A 492 15.08 5.88 7.04
N GLY A 493 16.27 5.51 6.58
CA GLY A 493 16.69 5.75 5.19
C GLY A 493 15.88 4.89 4.23
N ASP A 494 15.97 3.56 4.41
CA ASP A 494 15.24 2.54 3.65
C ASP A 494 14.50 1.61 4.61
N PHE A 495 13.35 1.09 4.19
CA PHE A 495 12.57 0.10 4.95
C PHE A 495 12.20 -1.09 4.07
N SER A 496 12.59 -2.30 4.49
CA SER A 496 12.22 -3.56 3.84
C SER A 496 11.54 -4.53 4.82
N LEU A 497 10.42 -5.10 4.36
CA LEU A 497 9.69 -6.16 5.07
C LEU A 497 9.45 -7.33 4.11
N ARG A 498 10.00 -8.50 4.44
CA ARG A 498 10.14 -9.61 3.48
C ARG A 498 9.72 -10.95 4.06
N ASP A 499 9.45 -11.92 3.20
CA ASP A 499 9.47 -13.35 3.53
C ASP A 499 8.55 -13.72 4.71
N GLY A 500 7.31 -13.23 4.69
CA GLY A 500 6.29 -13.53 5.69
C GLY A 500 6.32 -12.65 6.95
N ALA A 501 7.29 -11.74 7.08
CA ALA A 501 7.46 -10.85 8.23
C ALA A 501 6.27 -9.87 8.41
N GLN A 502 6.10 -9.35 9.64
CA GLN A 502 4.92 -8.56 10.00
C GLN A 502 5.21 -7.34 10.90
N LEU A 503 4.49 -6.24 10.67
CA LEU A 503 4.23 -5.19 11.67
C LEU A 503 2.78 -5.28 12.10
N SER A 504 2.47 -5.15 13.39
CA SER A 504 1.07 -5.26 13.84
C SER A 504 0.76 -4.46 15.09
N ALA A 505 -0.15 -3.51 14.95
CA ALA A 505 -0.69 -2.66 16.01
C ALA A 505 -2.16 -3.02 16.39
N SER A 506 -2.53 -4.31 16.34
CA SER A 506 -3.93 -4.77 16.35
C SER A 506 -4.56 -4.95 17.75
N THR A 507 -5.89 -4.87 17.82
CA THR A 507 -6.68 -5.21 19.02
C THR A 507 -7.49 -6.50 18.82
N TYR A 508 -7.43 -7.40 19.80
CA TYR A 508 -8.20 -8.65 19.90
C TYR A 508 -9.10 -8.66 21.16
N GLY A 509 -9.00 -7.63 21.99
CA GLY A 509 -9.75 -7.46 23.24
C GLY A 509 -10.61 -6.20 23.20
N GLN A 510 -10.86 -5.60 24.37
CA GLN A 510 -11.62 -4.36 24.47
C GLN A 510 -10.67 -3.15 24.50
N GLY A 511 -10.77 -2.29 23.48
CA GLY A 511 -9.98 -1.08 23.30
C GLY A 511 -9.48 -0.94 21.86
N ASN A 512 -8.93 0.21 21.51
CA ASN A 512 -8.55 0.54 20.14
C ASN A 512 -7.24 -0.13 19.73
N GLY A 513 -7.10 -0.40 18.42
CA GLY A 513 -5.81 -0.67 17.78
C GLY A 513 -4.93 0.59 17.76
N GLY A 514 -3.62 0.39 17.63
CA GLY A 514 -2.64 1.46 17.51
C GLY A 514 -2.33 1.78 16.06
N ASN A 515 -1.73 2.93 15.79
CA ASN A 515 -1.33 3.32 14.44
C ASN A 515 0.03 2.68 14.08
N VAL A 516 0.23 2.42 12.79
CA VAL A 516 1.55 2.05 12.24
C VAL A 516 2.00 3.15 11.29
N THR A 517 3.12 3.80 11.59
CA THR A 517 3.72 4.83 10.75
C THR A 517 5.10 4.39 10.29
N VAL A 518 5.31 4.31 8.97
CA VAL A 518 6.62 4.04 8.36
C VAL A 518 7.01 5.25 7.53
N SER A 519 8.10 5.92 7.92
CA SER A 519 8.69 7.05 7.23
C SER A 519 10.11 6.68 6.79
N ALA A 520 10.29 6.46 5.50
CA ALA A 520 11.59 6.22 4.89
C ALA A 520 12.02 7.43 4.05
N LYS A 521 13.29 7.81 4.08
CA LYS A 521 13.79 8.89 3.21
C LYS A 521 13.80 8.47 1.73
N ASN A 522 14.06 7.20 1.47
CA ASN A 522 14.28 6.63 0.15
C ASN A 522 13.10 5.70 -0.22
N ALA A 523 13.16 4.42 0.15
CA ALA A 523 12.17 3.44 -0.28
C ALA A 523 11.49 2.70 0.88
N VAL A 524 10.23 2.33 0.66
CA VAL A 524 9.49 1.32 1.43
C VAL A 524 9.20 0.15 0.50
N SER A 525 9.69 -1.04 0.83
CA SER A 525 9.51 -2.25 0.03
C SER A 525 8.96 -3.39 0.87
N LEU A 526 7.78 -3.91 0.48
CA LEU A 526 7.18 -5.10 1.08
C LEU A 526 7.08 -6.19 0.01
N THR A 527 7.53 -7.40 0.33
CA THR A 527 7.49 -8.53 -0.60
C THR A 527 7.31 -9.88 0.10
N GLY A 528 6.82 -10.88 -0.63
CA GLY A 528 6.81 -12.27 -0.20
C GLY A 528 5.89 -12.53 0.99
N ASN A 529 4.61 -12.18 0.85
CA ASN A 529 3.58 -12.29 1.90
C ASN A 529 3.94 -11.50 3.17
N ALA A 530 4.56 -10.33 3.03
CA ALA A 530 4.82 -9.40 4.12
C ALA A 530 3.56 -8.60 4.49
N TYR A 531 3.39 -8.28 5.77
CA TYR A 531 2.16 -7.65 6.27
C TYR A 531 2.40 -6.45 7.20
N ILE A 532 1.61 -5.39 7.00
CA ILE A 532 1.44 -4.33 8.00
C ILE A 532 -0.03 -4.30 8.43
N PHE A 533 -0.26 -4.47 9.74
CA PHE A 533 -1.59 -4.63 10.32
C PHE A 533 -1.91 -3.55 11.35
N SER A 534 -3.11 -2.98 11.26
CA SER A 534 -3.77 -2.34 12.41
C SER A 534 -5.26 -2.67 12.41
N THR A 535 -5.59 -3.79 13.03
CA THR A 535 -6.88 -4.47 12.83
C THR A 535 -7.69 -4.55 14.12
N VAL A 536 -9.01 -4.63 13.99
CA VAL A 536 -9.91 -5.10 15.05
C VAL A 536 -10.16 -6.58 14.77
N SER A 537 -9.42 -7.45 15.43
CA SER A 537 -9.49 -8.90 15.22
C SER A 537 -10.75 -9.52 15.84
N ALA A 538 -11.08 -10.76 15.44
CA ALA A 538 -12.25 -11.49 15.95
C ALA A 538 -12.32 -11.45 17.50
N GLY A 539 -13.50 -11.13 18.04
CA GLY A 539 -13.74 -10.90 19.47
C GLY A 539 -13.37 -9.50 19.98
N GLY A 540 -12.65 -8.70 19.18
CA GLY A 540 -12.24 -7.34 19.51
C GLY A 540 -13.38 -6.34 19.48
N VAL A 541 -13.33 -5.37 20.39
CA VAL A 541 -14.28 -4.26 20.48
C VAL A 541 -13.51 -2.94 20.62
N GLY A 542 -13.54 -2.11 19.59
CA GLY A 542 -12.78 -0.86 19.51
C GLY A 542 -12.53 -0.47 18.06
N LYS A 543 -11.93 0.70 17.82
CA LYS A 543 -11.55 1.14 16.46
C LYS A 543 -10.19 0.58 16.06
N GLY A 544 -10.01 0.25 14.80
CA GLY A 544 -8.69 -0.01 14.21
C GLY A 544 -7.84 1.27 14.17
N GLY A 545 -6.52 1.13 14.20
CA GLY A 545 -5.61 2.25 13.98
C GLY A 545 -5.30 2.44 12.50
N ASN A 546 -4.73 3.59 12.15
CA ASN A 546 -4.34 3.91 10.78
C ASN A 546 -2.98 3.30 10.42
N ILE A 547 -2.75 3.10 9.13
CA ILE A 547 -1.43 2.81 8.56
C ILE A 547 -1.00 4.02 7.71
N ASP A 548 0.13 4.63 8.06
CA ASP A 548 0.67 5.81 7.37
C ASP A 548 2.05 5.49 6.78
N ILE A 549 2.20 5.59 5.47
CA ILE A 549 3.46 5.35 4.74
C ILE A 549 3.94 6.66 4.12
N ASN A 550 5.16 7.08 4.46
CA ASN A 550 5.83 8.24 3.88
C ASN A 550 7.17 7.81 3.26
N ALA A 551 7.38 8.01 1.96
CA ALA A 551 8.62 7.60 1.28
C ALA A 551 8.91 8.37 -0.01
N ALA A 552 10.08 8.15 -0.63
CA ALA A 552 10.30 8.57 -2.01
C ALA A 552 9.70 7.56 -3.00
N THR A 553 9.73 6.26 -2.70
CA THR A 553 9.04 5.20 -3.45
C THR A 553 8.38 4.17 -2.52
N LEU A 554 7.30 3.54 -2.98
CA LEU A 554 6.65 2.42 -2.31
C LEU A 554 6.46 1.25 -3.30
N SER A 555 6.88 0.05 -2.91
CA SER A 555 6.65 -1.19 -3.65
C SER A 555 5.95 -2.23 -2.78
N LEU A 556 4.83 -2.78 -3.24
CA LEU A 556 4.11 -3.90 -2.63
C LEU A 556 4.01 -5.05 -3.64
N THR A 557 4.78 -6.12 -3.46
CA THR A 557 4.80 -7.24 -4.42
C THR A 557 4.63 -8.60 -3.77
N ASP A 558 4.33 -9.62 -4.59
CA ASP A 558 4.36 -11.03 -4.19
C ASP A 558 3.54 -11.34 -2.92
N GLY A 559 2.30 -10.84 -2.88
CA GLY A 559 1.34 -11.05 -1.80
C GLY A 559 1.50 -10.11 -0.59
N ALA A 560 2.27 -9.03 -0.74
CA ALA A 560 2.45 -8.04 0.32
C ALA A 560 1.20 -7.16 0.55
N GLN A 561 0.85 -6.90 1.82
CA GLN A 561 -0.39 -6.18 2.15
C GLN A 561 -0.22 -5.09 3.23
N LEU A 562 -0.90 -3.97 3.03
CA LEU A 562 -1.25 -3.00 4.07
C LEU A 562 -2.72 -3.20 4.44
N LEU A 563 -3.02 -3.52 5.71
CA LEU A 563 -4.36 -4.00 6.07
C LEU A 563 -4.89 -3.42 7.40
N THR A 564 -6.01 -2.72 7.29
CA THR A 564 -6.84 -2.19 8.39
C THR A 564 -8.25 -2.79 8.34
N ILE A 565 -8.41 -3.98 8.90
CA ILE A 565 -9.68 -4.74 8.82
C ILE A 565 -10.37 -4.88 10.19
N THR A 566 -11.71 -4.85 10.19
CA THR A 566 -12.52 -5.39 11.29
C THR A 566 -12.93 -6.81 10.94
N ARG A 567 -12.41 -7.80 11.66
CA ARG A 567 -12.49 -9.22 11.27
C ARG A 567 -13.78 -9.91 11.71
N GLY A 568 -14.20 -10.86 10.88
CA GLY A 568 -15.40 -11.66 11.09
C GLY A 568 -15.27 -12.61 12.28
N ALA A 569 -16.33 -13.40 12.51
CA ALA A 569 -16.28 -14.44 13.54
C ALA A 569 -15.19 -15.48 13.20
N SER A 570 -14.62 -16.09 14.24
CA SER A 570 -13.74 -17.25 14.14
C SER A 570 -14.31 -18.39 14.96
N ASP A 571 -13.74 -19.59 14.87
CA ASP A 571 -14.18 -20.78 15.61
C ASP A 571 -14.24 -20.56 17.14
N THR A 572 -13.47 -19.59 17.66
CA THR A 572 -13.35 -19.35 19.10
C THR A 572 -13.81 -17.97 19.56
N GLN A 573 -14.12 -17.04 18.64
CA GLN A 573 -14.47 -15.66 18.97
C GLN A 573 -15.60 -15.13 18.08
N PRO A 574 -16.54 -14.33 18.61
CA PRO A 574 -17.56 -13.67 17.81
C PRO A 574 -16.95 -12.66 16.82
N ALA A 575 -17.75 -12.18 15.88
CA ALA A 575 -17.32 -11.12 14.96
C ALA A 575 -16.93 -9.85 15.74
N ALA A 576 -15.92 -9.15 15.24
CA ALA A 576 -15.43 -7.91 15.83
C ALA A 576 -16.45 -6.77 15.69
N ARG A 577 -16.35 -5.78 16.57
CA ARG A 577 -17.19 -4.57 16.56
C ARG A 577 -16.35 -3.30 16.64
N GLY A 578 -16.48 -2.44 15.64
CA GLY A 578 -15.85 -1.14 15.54
C GLY A 578 -15.40 -0.80 14.13
N ASP A 579 -15.06 0.47 13.94
CA ASP A 579 -14.61 0.99 12.64
C ASP A 579 -13.21 0.45 12.29
N ALA A 580 -13.01 0.15 11.02
CA ALA A 580 -11.68 -0.09 10.46
C ALA A 580 -10.86 1.22 10.43
N GLY A 581 -9.54 1.10 10.53
CA GLY A 581 -8.62 2.23 10.37
C GLY A 581 -8.41 2.62 8.90
N ASN A 582 -7.83 3.79 8.64
CA ASN A 582 -7.51 4.24 7.28
C ASN A 582 -6.10 3.82 6.86
N VAL A 583 -5.85 3.74 5.56
CA VAL A 583 -4.49 3.62 5.01
C VAL A 583 -4.14 4.87 4.21
N ASN A 584 -3.07 5.55 4.61
CA ASN A 584 -2.58 6.76 3.95
C ASN A 584 -1.17 6.52 3.40
N VAL A 585 -1.00 6.71 2.11
CA VAL A 585 0.28 6.60 1.40
C VAL A 585 0.64 7.97 0.86
N LYS A 586 1.79 8.51 1.27
CA LYS A 586 2.32 9.78 0.80
C LYS A 586 3.74 9.56 0.28
N VAL A 587 3.84 9.46 -1.03
CA VAL A 587 5.09 9.13 -1.73
C VAL A 587 5.41 10.25 -2.72
N THR A 588 6.68 10.62 -2.87
CA THR A 588 7.05 11.69 -3.82
C THR A 588 7.28 11.19 -5.24
N GLY A 589 7.70 9.93 -5.39
CA GLY A 589 7.90 9.24 -6.66
C GLY A 589 6.84 8.16 -6.89
N ALA A 590 7.25 6.99 -7.40
CA ALA A 590 6.35 5.92 -7.79
C ALA A 590 5.79 5.12 -6.59
N VAL A 591 4.53 4.73 -6.72
CA VAL A 591 3.88 3.68 -5.92
C VAL A 591 3.53 2.52 -6.85
N ASP A 592 4.19 1.37 -6.66
CA ASP A 592 4.02 0.18 -7.47
C ASP A 592 3.44 -0.97 -6.62
N ILE A 593 2.27 -1.48 -7.00
CA ILE A 593 1.62 -2.60 -6.34
C ILE A 593 1.35 -3.67 -7.40
N ALA A 594 1.96 -4.85 -7.25
CA ALA A 594 1.91 -5.86 -8.30
C ALA A 594 1.87 -7.30 -7.78
N GLY A 595 1.08 -8.12 -8.44
CA GLY A 595 1.15 -9.56 -8.31
C GLY A 595 0.40 -10.14 -7.11
N GLU A 596 0.45 -11.45 -7.04
CA GLU A 596 -0.22 -12.31 -6.07
C GLU A 596 0.74 -13.46 -5.74
N LYS A 597 0.67 -14.01 -4.53
CA LYS A 597 1.43 -15.20 -4.12
C LYS A 597 0.62 -16.13 -3.21
N ASN A 598 0.43 -17.37 -3.64
CA ASN A 598 -0.27 -18.45 -2.90
C ASN A 598 -1.74 -18.15 -2.53
N GLY A 599 -2.51 -17.63 -3.48
CA GLY A 599 -3.89 -17.15 -3.31
C GLY A 599 -4.02 -15.77 -2.66
N LEU A 600 -2.92 -15.04 -2.42
CA LEU A 600 -2.93 -13.75 -1.72
C LEU A 600 -2.50 -12.61 -2.63
N GLN A 601 -3.43 -11.73 -2.95
CA GLN A 601 -3.20 -10.54 -3.76
C GLN A 601 -2.32 -9.54 -3.01
N SER A 602 -1.36 -8.93 -3.70
CA SER A 602 -0.70 -7.72 -3.19
C SER A 602 -1.69 -6.57 -3.19
N GLY A 603 -1.66 -5.72 -2.16
CA GLY A 603 -2.66 -4.66 -2.10
C GLY A 603 -2.77 -3.87 -0.81
N ILE A 604 -3.74 -2.97 -0.82
CA ILE A 604 -4.13 -2.17 0.33
C ILE A 604 -5.61 -2.43 0.63
N PHE A 605 -5.89 -2.76 1.88
CA PHE A 605 -7.20 -3.28 2.29
C PHE A 605 -7.66 -2.59 3.57
N SER A 606 -8.87 -2.04 3.54
CA SER A 606 -9.45 -1.26 4.62
C SER A 606 -10.96 -1.49 4.74
N PHE A 607 -11.34 -2.75 5.00
CA PHE A 607 -12.72 -3.22 4.89
C PHE A 607 -13.26 -3.87 6.18
N LEU A 608 -14.55 -4.22 6.17
CA LEU A 608 -15.24 -4.95 7.24
C LEU A 608 -15.57 -6.37 6.79
N ASP A 609 -15.27 -7.39 7.58
CA ASP A 609 -15.65 -8.78 7.29
C ASP A 609 -17.12 -9.11 7.60
N THR A 610 -17.58 -10.27 7.13
CA THR A 610 -18.91 -10.82 7.38
C THR A 610 -19.28 -10.86 8.86
N GLY A 611 -20.48 -10.36 9.18
CA GLY A 611 -21.06 -10.39 10.53
C GLY A 611 -20.53 -9.33 11.49
N THR A 612 -19.61 -8.47 11.05
CA THR A 612 -19.08 -7.36 11.85
C THR A 612 -20.02 -6.15 11.86
N VAL A 613 -19.79 -5.21 12.78
CA VAL A 613 -20.52 -3.93 12.86
C VAL A 613 -19.53 -2.79 13.03
N GLY A 614 -19.54 -1.81 12.13
CA GLY A 614 -18.61 -0.68 12.07
C GLY A 614 -18.65 -0.01 10.69
N ASN A 615 -17.78 0.96 10.41
CA ASN A 615 -17.56 1.46 9.04
C ASN A 615 -16.19 1.03 8.50
N GLY A 616 -16.11 0.82 7.19
CA GLY A 616 -14.84 0.63 6.48
C GLY A 616 -13.98 1.89 6.55
N GLY A 617 -12.66 1.72 6.59
CA GLY A 617 -11.73 2.85 6.57
C GLY A 617 -11.42 3.29 5.13
N ASN A 618 -10.94 4.51 4.96
CA ASN A 618 -10.57 5.05 3.65
C ASN A 618 -9.15 4.64 3.25
N ILE A 619 -8.90 4.60 1.94
CA ILE A 619 -7.57 4.45 1.35
C ILE A 619 -7.23 5.76 0.64
N THR A 620 -6.11 6.40 0.98
CA THR A 620 -5.65 7.63 0.33
C THR A 620 -4.20 7.46 -0.15
N ILE A 621 -3.97 7.66 -1.45
CA ILE A 621 -2.65 7.57 -2.07
C ILE A 621 -2.31 8.92 -2.71
N ASN A 622 -1.20 9.53 -2.31
CA ASN A 622 -0.58 10.66 -2.99
C ASN A 622 0.79 10.22 -3.52
N SER A 623 1.02 10.32 -4.83
CA SER A 623 2.27 9.86 -5.46
C SER A 623 2.73 10.75 -6.62
N GLY A 624 3.97 10.52 -7.06
CA GLY A 624 4.46 10.95 -8.36
C GLY A 624 3.71 10.22 -9.46
N ASP A 625 3.90 8.90 -9.54
CA ASP A 625 3.18 7.96 -10.40
C ASP A 625 2.53 6.86 -9.55
N PHE A 626 1.47 6.24 -10.02
CA PHE A 626 0.81 5.12 -9.34
C PHE A 626 0.54 3.98 -10.32
N SER A 627 0.90 2.76 -9.93
CA SER A 627 0.63 1.56 -10.69
C SER A 627 0.06 0.42 -9.86
N LEU A 628 -0.97 -0.24 -10.42
CA LEU A 628 -1.65 -1.40 -9.85
C LEU A 628 -1.75 -2.50 -10.93
N GLN A 629 -0.94 -3.54 -10.79
CA GLN A 629 -0.73 -4.52 -11.86
C GLN A 629 -0.88 -5.98 -11.40
N ASP A 630 -1.02 -6.89 -12.37
CA ASP A 630 -0.91 -8.34 -12.17
C ASP A 630 -1.80 -8.92 -11.06
N GLY A 631 -3.08 -8.49 -11.01
CA GLY A 631 -4.07 -8.99 -10.05
C GLY A 631 -4.02 -8.33 -8.67
N ALA A 632 -3.28 -7.23 -8.53
CA ALA A 632 -3.22 -6.45 -7.29
C ALA A 632 -4.50 -5.63 -7.03
N GLN A 633 -4.79 -5.35 -5.75
CA GLN A 633 -6.07 -4.74 -5.37
C GLN A 633 -5.94 -3.58 -4.36
N LEU A 634 -6.81 -2.57 -4.52
CA LEU A 634 -7.17 -1.65 -3.43
C LEU A 634 -8.63 -1.91 -3.05
N SER A 635 -8.94 -2.18 -1.78
CA SER A 635 -10.32 -2.44 -1.36
C SER A 635 -10.69 -1.79 -0.03
N ALA A 636 -11.72 -0.95 -0.05
CA ALA A 636 -12.33 -0.32 1.12
C ALA A 636 -13.79 -0.79 1.33
N SER A 637 -14.12 -2.01 0.88
CA SER A 637 -15.48 -2.55 0.85
C SER A 637 -16.07 -2.83 2.25
N THR A 638 -17.33 -3.26 2.30
CA THR A 638 -17.99 -3.75 3.52
C THR A 638 -18.70 -5.08 3.26
N TYR A 639 -18.37 -6.08 4.05
CA TYR A 639 -19.07 -7.36 4.21
C TYR A 639 -19.87 -7.42 5.53
N GLY A 640 -19.76 -6.38 6.37
CA GLY A 640 -20.46 -6.24 7.64
C GLY A 640 -21.55 -5.15 7.61
N GLN A 641 -22.12 -4.82 8.77
CA GLN A 641 -23.08 -3.74 8.90
C GLN A 641 -22.37 -2.38 9.08
N GLY A 642 -22.58 -1.48 8.12
CA GLY A 642 -22.11 -0.09 8.07
C GLY A 642 -21.49 0.26 6.71
N ASN A 643 -21.09 1.53 6.53
CA ASN A 643 -20.69 2.03 5.20
C ASN A 643 -19.30 1.50 4.80
N ALA A 644 -19.09 1.31 3.49
CA ALA A 644 -17.76 1.13 2.92
C ALA A 644 -16.95 2.44 2.98
N GLY A 645 -15.62 2.33 2.94
CA GLY A 645 -14.70 3.46 2.93
C GLY A 645 -14.42 3.97 1.51
N ASN A 646 -13.97 5.22 1.37
CA ASN A 646 -13.62 5.80 0.08
C ASN A 646 -12.19 5.42 -0.34
N VAL A 647 -11.93 5.38 -1.65
CA VAL A 647 -10.58 5.24 -2.20
C VAL A 647 -10.23 6.50 -3.00
N ASN A 648 -9.17 7.19 -2.60
CA ASN A 648 -8.69 8.42 -3.24
C ASN A 648 -7.26 8.23 -3.73
N VAL A 649 -7.04 8.28 -5.04
CA VAL A 649 -5.72 8.19 -5.66
C VAL A 649 -5.39 9.51 -6.33
N LYS A 650 -4.29 10.13 -5.93
CA LYS A 650 -3.78 11.37 -6.51
C LYS A 650 -2.34 11.21 -6.94
N ALA A 651 -2.11 11.16 -8.25
CA ALA A 651 -0.78 11.12 -8.84
C ALA A 651 -0.48 12.45 -9.54
N THR A 652 0.75 12.96 -9.44
CA THR A 652 1.14 14.14 -10.23
C THR A 652 1.39 13.81 -11.71
N GLY A 653 1.83 12.58 -11.98
CA GLY A 653 2.08 11.97 -13.28
C GLY A 653 0.99 10.93 -13.61
N ALA A 654 1.38 9.71 -13.98
CA ALA A 654 0.44 8.71 -14.50
C ALA A 654 -0.19 7.81 -13.42
N VAL A 655 -1.43 7.39 -13.67
CA VAL A 655 -2.10 6.27 -12.99
C VAL A 655 -2.29 5.14 -14.01
N ASN A 656 -1.65 3.99 -13.78
CA ASN A 656 -1.73 2.82 -14.66
C ASN A 656 -2.25 1.60 -13.90
N ILE A 657 -3.45 1.13 -14.24
CA ILE A 657 -4.07 -0.04 -13.65
C ILE A 657 -4.28 -1.08 -14.75
N ALA A 658 -3.69 -2.26 -14.62
CA ALA A 658 -3.70 -3.25 -15.70
C ALA A 658 -3.60 -4.70 -15.22
N GLY A 659 -4.17 -5.59 -16.03
CA GLY A 659 -3.88 -7.02 -16.01
C GLY A 659 -4.71 -7.83 -15.01
N GLU A 660 -4.58 -9.14 -15.18
CA GLU A 660 -5.17 -10.17 -14.34
C GLU A 660 -4.09 -11.22 -14.05
N LYS A 661 -4.11 -11.80 -12.85
CA LYS A 661 -3.24 -12.92 -12.51
C LYS A 661 -3.99 -13.96 -11.70
N ASN A 662 -3.93 -15.22 -12.13
CA ASN A 662 -4.54 -16.35 -11.43
C ASN A 662 -6.06 -16.17 -11.15
N GLY A 663 -6.81 -15.54 -12.06
CA GLY A 663 -8.24 -15.27 -11.89
C GLY A 663 -8.57 -14.00 -11.08
N PHE A 664 -7.55 -13.27 -10.62
CA PHE A 664 -7.73 -12.00 -9.93
C PHE A 664 -7.44 -10.85 -10.88
N SER A 665 -8.45 -10.05 -11.22
CA SER A 665 -8.28 -8.82 -11.99
C SER A 665 -7.69 -7.73 -11.10
N SER A 666 -6.78 -6.93 -11.64
CA SER A 666 -6.30 -5.72 -10.96
C SER A 666 -7.45 -4.73 -10.79
N GLY A 667 -7.64 -4.14 -9.61
CA GLY A 667 -8.77 -3.24 -9.43
C GLY A 667 -8.87 -2.48 -8.11
N ILE A 668 -9.76 -1.48 -8.13
CA ILE A 668 -10.09 -0.66 -6.97
C ILE A 668 -11.57 -0.84 -6.62
N ASP A 669 -11.82 -1.22 -5.38
CA ASP A 669 -13.13 -1.63 -4.91
C ASP A 669 -13.60 -0.83 -3.68
N SER A 670 -14.85 -0.38 -3.71
CA SER A 670 -15.56 0.14 -2.54
C SER A 670 -17.02 -0.31 -2.54
N LYS A 671 -17.21 -1.61 -2.28
CA LYS A 671 -18.48 -2.30 -2.47
C LYS A 671 -19.23 -2.52 -1.17
N VAL A 672 -20.55 -2.67 -1.27
CA VAL A 672 -21.42 -3.20 -0.20
C VAL A 672 -21.81 -4.62 -0.59
N TYR A 673 -21.42 -5.63 0.17
CA TYR A 673 -21.65 -7.03 -0.20
C TYR A 673 -23.06 -7.54 0.16
N THR A 674 -23.41 -8.72 -0.36
CA THR A 674 -24.73 -9.35 -0.21
C THR A 674 -25.14 -9.52 1.26
N GLY A 675 -26.41 -9.23 1.56
CA GLY A 675 -26.97 -9.39 2.91
C GLY A 675 -26.52 -8.34 3.95
N THR A 676 -25.79 -7.31 3.53
CA THR A 676 -25.30 -6.24 4.40
C THR A 676 -26.13 -4.96 4.30
N VAL A 677 -25.97 -4.03 5.25
CA VAL A 677 -26.63 -2.72 5.26
C VAL A 677 -25.57 -1.63 5.42
N GLY A 678 -25.48 -0.73 4.45
CA GLY A 678 -24.51 0.37 4.39
C GLY A 678 -24.44 0.96 2.98
N ASN A 679 -23.93 2.19 2.85
CA ASN A 679 -23.66 2.79 1.55
C ASN A 679 -22.25 2.40 1.05
N GLY A 680 -22.09 2.28 -0.27
CA GLY A 680 -20.81 2.16 -0.95
C GLY A 680 -19.99 3.44 -0.79
N GLY A 681 -18.67 3.29 -0.78
CA GLY A 681 -17.75 4.43 -0.75
C GLY A 681 -17.41 4.88 -2.17
N ASN A 682 -16.98 6.12 -2.29
CA ASN A 682 -16.59 6.69 -3.58
C ASN A 682 -15.17 6.29 -3.97
N ILE A 683 -14.92 6.21 -5.27
CA ILE A 683 -13.58 6.06 -5.85
C ILE A 683 -13.25 7.36 -6.58
N THR A 684 -12.17 8.03 -6.20
CA THR A 684 -11.71 9.28 -6.85
C THR A 684 -10.27 9.12 -7.30
N ILE A 685 -10.01 9.43 -8.58
CA ILE A 685 -8.68 9.42 -9.19
C ILE A 685 -8.38 10.80 -9.77
N ASP A 686 -7.24 11.40 -9.41
CA ASP A 686 -6.70 12.65 -9.96
C ASP A 686 -5.28 12.41 -10.46
N SER A 687 -5.01 12.68 -11.73
CA SER A 687 -3.76 12.30 -12.41
C SER A 687 -3.34 13.27 -13.51
N GLY A 688 -2.10 13.15 -13.97
CA GLY A 688 -1.67 13.66 -15.27
C GLY A 688 -2.33 12.89 -16.41
N ASP A 689 -2.09 11.57 -16.44
CA ASP A 689 -2.67 10.62 -17.38
C ASP A 689 -3.27 9.43 -16.62
N PHE A 690 -4.44 8.95 -17.04
CA PHE A 690 -5.10 7.78 -16.47
C PHE A 690 -5.27 6.69 -17.52
N SER A 691 -4.86 5.48 -17.17
CA SER A 691 -4.97 4.30 -18.01
C SER A 691 -5.51 3.10 -17.23
N LEU A 692 -6.53 2.45 -17.78
CA LEU A 692 -7.13 1.21 -17.25
C LEU A 692 -7.24 0.18 -18.37
N ARG A 693 -6.54 -0.95 -18.28
CA ARG A 693 -6.44 -1.91 -19.39
C ARG A 693 -6.53 -3.37 -18.94
N ASP A 694 -6.63 -4.27 -19.92
CA ASP A 694 -6.42 -5.71 -19.75
C ASP A 694 -7.31 -6.35 -18.67
N GLY A 695 -8.62 -6.06 -18.71
CA GLY A 695 -9.60 -6.61 -17.77
C GLY A 695 -9.64 -5.95 -16.39
N ALA A 696 -8.84 -4.91 -16.15
CA ALA A 696 -8.84 -4.19 -14.88
C ALA A 696 -10.16 -3.46 -14.60
N GLN A 697 -10.46 -3.23 -13.32
CA GLN A 697 -11.78 -2.72 -12.88
C GLN A 697 -11.70 -1.62 -11.82
N LEU A 698 -12.58 -0.62 -11.91
CA LEU A 698 -12.94 0.26 -10.80
C LEU A 698 -14.41 0.02 -10.43
N GLN A 699 -14.72 -0.35 -9.19
CA GLN A 699 -16.09 -0.74 -8.82
C GLN A 699 -16.55 -0.21 -7.45
N ALA A 700 -17.59 0.62 -7.48
CA ALA A 700 -18.23 1.22 -6.30
C ALA A 700 -19.70 0.75 -6.11
N SER A 701 -19.97 -0.54 -6.33
CA SER A 701 -21.33 -1.12 -6.39
C SER A 701 -21.96 -1.50 -5.03
N THR A 702 -23.28 -1.70 -5.03
CA THR A 702 -24.04 -2.25 -3.88
C THR A 702 -24.75 -3.57 -4.24
N TYR A 703 -24.43 -4.64 -3.51
CA TYR A 703 -25.11 -5.94 -3.51
C TYR A 703 -26.03 -6.11 -2.29
N GLY A 704 -26.00 -5.16 -1.35
CA GLY A 704 -26.77 -5.15 -0.10
C GLY A 704 -27.80 -4.03 -0.07
N GLN A 705 -28.16 -3.57 1.13
CA GLN A 705 -29.05 -2.43 1.32
C GLN A 705 -28.27 -1.14 1.55
N GLY A 706 -28.49 -0.15 0.68
CA GLY A 706 -27.83 1.16 0.69
C GLY A 706 -27.37 1.56 -0.71
N ASN A 707 -27.07 2.84 -0.91
CA ASN A 707 -26.68 3.35 -2.22
C ASN A 707 -25.27 2.90 -2.60
N ALA A 708 -25.03 2.70 -3.90
CA ALA A 708 -23.69 2.56 -4.46
C ALA A 708 -22.91 3.88 -4.36
N GLY A 709 -21.57 3.80 -4.43
CA GLY A 709 -20.68 4.96 -4.41
C GLY A 709 -20.42 5.52 -5.81
N ASN A 710 -20.03 6.79 -5.90
CA ASN A 710 -19.64 7.42 -7.17
C ASN A 710 -18.22 7.03 -7.58
N VAL A 711 -17.93 7.03 -8.88
CA VAL A 711 -16.58 6.94 -9.43
C VAL A 711 -16.24 8.22 -10.18
N THR A 712 -15.17 8.91 -9.77
CA THR A 712 -14.71 10.14 -10.42
C THR A 712 -13.28 9.96 -10.90
N VAL A 713 -13.04 10.14 -12.20
CA VAL A 713 -11.71 10.09 -12.80
C VAL A 713 -11.38 11.44 -13.43
N GLY A 714 -10.39 12.12 -12.87
CA GLY A 714 -9.78 13.33 -13.38
C GLY A 714 -8.38 13.06 -13.92
N ALA A 715 -8.12 13.46 -15.15
CA ALA A 715 -6.78 13.51 -15.73
C ALA A 715 -6.53 14.88 -16.35
N LYS A 716 -5.32 15.41 -16.23
CA LYS A 716 -4.95 16.67 -16.90
C LYS A 716 -4.88 16.51 -18.42
N ASN A 717 -4.44 15.33 -18.88
CA ASN A 717 -4.14 15.02 -20.27
C ASN A 717 -5.16 14.01 -20.80
N ALA A 718 -4.94 12.70 -20.62
CA ALA A 718 -5.78 11.66 -21.20
C ALA A 718 -6.39 10.71 -20.17
N VAL A 719 -7.59 10.22 -20.46
CA VAL A 719 -8.20 9.02 -19.88
C VAL A 719 -8.31 7.98 -20.99
N SER A 720 -7.68 6.81 -20.80
CA SER A 720 -7.69 5.71 -21.78
C SER A 720 -8.12 4.40 -21.12
N LEU A 721 -9.19 3.79 -21.63
CA LEU A 721 -9.64 2.47 -21.22
C LEU A 721 -9.56 1.50 -22.41
N GLU A 722 -9.01 0.31 -22.19
CA GLU A 722 -8.87 -0.75 -23.20
C GLU A 722 -9.29 -2.10 -22.61
N GLY A 723 -10.43 -2.64 -23.05
CA GLY A 723 -10.96 -3.92 -22.54
C GLY A 723 -11.10 -3.96 -21.01
N ALA A 724 -11.56 -2.86 -20.41
CA ALA A 724 -11.62 -2.65 -18.97
C ALA A 724 -12.89 -1.90 -18.56
N SER A 725 -13.29 -1.97 -17.29
CA SER A 725 -14.59 -1.42 -16.85
C SER A 725 -14.53 -0.51 -15.63
N ILE A 726 -15.33 0.55 -15.68
CA ILE A 726 -15.64 1.40 -14.53
C ILE A 726 -17.12 1.23 -14.19
N LEU A 727 -17.40 0.85 -12.95
CA LEU A 727 -18.70 0.36 -12.52
C LEU A 727 -19.20 1.10 -11.27
N SER A 728 -20.44 1.56 -11.32
CA SER A 728 -21.22 1.93 -10.13
C SER A 728 -22.64 1.39 -10.25
N ALA A 729 -22.87 0.22 -9.67
CA ALA A 729 -24.07 -0.57 -9.92
C ALA A 729 -24.89 -0.87 -8.67
N VAL A 730 -26.20 -1.02 -8.86
CA VAL A 730 -27.10 -1.75 -7.98
C VAL A 730 -27.13 -3.18 -8.50
N GLU A 731 -26.40 -4.06 -7.83
CA GLU A 731 -26.19 -5.44 -8.26
C GLU A 731 -27.40 -6.31 -7.93
N ALA A 732 -27.41 -7.56 -8.41
CA ALA A 732 -28.46 -8.52 -8.07
C ALA A 732 -28.58 -8.68 -6.54
N GLY A 733 -29.79 -8.52 -6.01
CA GLY A 733 -30.10 -8.50 -4.58
C GLY A 733 -29.93 -7.14 -3.90
N GLY A 734 -29.28 -6.18 -4.57
CA GLY A 734 -29.03 -4.84 -4.06
C GLY A 734 -30.31 -3.99 -3.98
N VAL A 735 -30.41 -3.17 -2.94
CA VAL A 735 -31.51 -2.22 -2.73
C VAL A 735 -30.93 -0.84 -2.40
N GLY A 736 -31.04 0.10 -3.33
CA GLY A 736 -30.46 1.44 -3.22
C GLY A 736 -30.29 2.08 -4.59
N LYS A 737 -29.80 3.31 -4.65
CA LYS A 737 -29.50 3.99 -5.92
C LYS A 737 -28.08 3.69 -6.40
N GLY A 738 -27.89 3.58 -7.70
CA GLY A 738 -26.58 3.57 -8.35
C GLY A 738 -25.86 4.91 -8.14
N GLY A 739 -24.53 4.88 -8.04
CA GLY A 739 -23.70 6.08 -8.01
C GLY A 739 -23.37 6.56 -9.42
N ASN A 740 -22.96 7.81 -9.55
CA ASN A 740 -22.58 8.40 -10.83
C ASN A 740 -21.14 8.03 -11.21
N ILE A 741 -20.86 8.06 -12.52
CA ILE A 741 -19.51 8.01 -13.07
C ILE A 741 -19.20 9.38 -13.70
N ASP A 742 -18.14 10.05 -13.25
CA ASP A 742 -17.74 11.38 -13.71
C ASP A 742 -16.32 11.35 -14.29
N ILE A 743 -16.15 11.67 -15.56
CA ILE A 743 -14.87 11.72 -16.27
C ILE A 743 -14.52 13.16 -16.64
N ASN A 744 -13.31 13.63 -16.26
CA ASN A 744 -12.79 14.94 -16.63
C ASN A 744 -11.38 14.80 -17.23
N ALA A 745 -11.18 15.19 -18.50
CA ALA A 745 -9.88 15.05 -19.16
C ALA A 745 -9.68 16.03 -20.34
N ALA A 746 -8.48 16.07 -20.93
CA ALA A 746 -8.29 16.72 -22.23
C ALA A 746 -8.73 15.81 -23.39
N THR A 747 -8.53 14.49 -23.27
CA THR A 747 -9.05 13.47 -24.20
C THR A 747 -9.57 12.23 -23.46
N LEU A 748 -10.57 11.55 -24.03
CA LEU A 748 -11.08 10.26 -23.56
C LEU A 748 -11.07 9.24 -24.70
N SER A 749 -10.51 8.05 -24.46
CA SER A 749 -10.55 6.90 -25.37
C SER A 749 -11.14 5.68 -24.66
N LEU A 750 -12.14 5.03 -25.26
CA LEU A 750 -12.71 3.74 -24.84
C LEU A 750 -12.60 2.75 -26.01
N THR A 751 -11.72 1.75 -25.92
CA THR A 751 -11.51 0.78 -27.01
C THR A 751 -11.60 -0.67 -26.53
N ASP A 752 -11.79 -1.57 -27.50
CA ASP A 752 -11.63 -3.01 -27.32
C ASP A 752 -12.46 -3.61 -26.17
N GLY A 753 -13.72 -3.19 -26.05
CA GLY A 753 -14.66 -3.66 -25.02
C GLY A 753 -14.59 -2.88 -23.70
N ALA A 754 -14.06 -1.65 -23.73
CA ALA A 754 -14.01 -0.79 -22.56
C ALA A 754 -15.36 -0.15 -22.22
N GLU A 755 -15.75 -0.16 -20.94
CA GLU A 755 -17.07 0.30 -20.50
C GLU A 755 -17.03 1.30 -19.34
N LEU A 756 -17.88 2.34 -19.43
CA LEU A 756 -18.32 3.15 -18.29
C LEU A 756 -19.78 2.79 -17.99
N LEU A 757 -20.04 2.08 -16.89
CA LEU A 757 -21.34 1.47 -16.67
C LEU A 757 -21.93 1.77 -15.29
N THR A 758 -23.06 2.46 -15.28
CA THR A 758 -24.00 2.48 -14.17
C THR A 758 -25.18 1.56 -14.51
N ILE A 759 -25.55 0.68 -13.59
CA ILE A 759 -26.56 -0.35 -13.91
C ILE A 759 -27.34 -0.83 -12.69
N THR A 760 -28.64 -1.08 -12.87
CA THR A 760 -29.43 -1.90 -11.95
C THR A 760 -29.60 -3.29 -12.57
N ARG A 761 -28.98 -4.31 -11.97
CA ARG A 761 -28.87 -5.66 -12.54
C ARG A 761 -30.09 -6.54 -12.27
N ARG A 762 -30.42 -7.38 -13.25
CA ARG A 762 -31.47 -8.40 -13.19
C ARG A 762 -31.18 -9.46 -12.12
N ALA A 763 -32.14 -10.34 -11.88
CA ALA A 763 -31.96 -11.46 -10.99
C ALA A 763 -30.79 -12.35 -11.45
N SER A 764 -30.08 -12.92 -10.48
CA SER A 764 -29.08 -13.97 -10.72
C SER A 764 -29.60 -15.30 -10.17
N ASP A 765 -28.86 -16.39 -10.40
CA ASP A 765 -29.22 -17.72 -9.87
C ASP A 765 -29.37 -17.74 -8.34
N THR A 766 -28.77 -16.78 -7.64
CA THR A 766 -28.71 -16.77 -6.16
C THR A 766 -29.33 -15.55 -5.51
N GLN A 767 -29.68 -14.50 -6.27
CA GLN A 767 -30.18 -13.24 -5.75
C GLN A 767 -31.32 -12.70 -6.61
N PRO A 768 -32.35 -12.07 -6.01
CA PRO A 768 -33.43 -11.42 -6.76
C PRO A 768 -32.90 -10.23 -7.59
N ALA A 769 -33.72 -9.69 -8.46
CA ALA A 769 -33.37 -8.49 -9.22
C ALA A 769 -33.07 -7.29 -8.29
N GLY A 770 -32.11 -6.45 -8.69
CA GLY A 770 -31.79 -5.22 -7.99
C GLY A 770 -32.96 -4.23 -7.99
N THR A 771 -33.04 -3.41 -6.94
CA THR A 771 -34.08 -2.38 -6.78
C THR A 771 -33.47 -1.00 -6.53
N GLY A 772 -33.69 -0.09 -7.47
CA GLY A 772 -33.37 1.33 -7.41
C GLY A 772 -32.91 1.90 -8.74
N ASP A 773 -32.83 3.22 -8.81
CA ASP A 773 -32.43 3.95 -10.01
C ASP A 773 -30.95 3.69 -10.35
N ALA A 774 -30.62 3.58 -11.64
CA ALA A 774 -29.24 3.61 -12.10
C ALA A 774 -28.64 5.02 -11.94
N GLY A 775 -27.32 5.10 -11.73
CA GLY A 775 -26.61 6.39 -11.67
C GLY A 775 -26.41 7.03 -13.04
N ASN A 776 -25.96 8.28 -13.10
CA ASN A 776 -25.66 8.98 -14.36
C ASN A 776 -24.20 8.79 -14.77
N VAL A 777 -23.92 8.93 -16.07
CA VAL A 777 -22.53 9.04 -16.57
C VAL A 777 -22.32 10.43 -17.17
N ASN A 778 -21.34 11.17 -16.65
CA ASN A 778 -20.99 12.51 -17.11
C ASN A 778 -19.54 12.52 -17.61
N VAL A 779 -19.36 12.91 -18.87
CA VAL A 779 -18.06 13.03 -19.52
C VAL A 779 -17.84 14.50 -19.88
N LYS A 780 -16.78 15.10 -19.35
CA LYS A 780 -16.38 16.47 -19.63
C LYS A 780 -14.95 16.51 -20.14
N VAL A 781 -14.81 16.67 -21.45
CA VAL A 781 -13.53 16.61 -22.14
C VAL A 781 -13.30 17.90 -22.93
N THR A 782 -12.08 18.44 -22.96
CA THR A 782 -11.82 19.68 -23.71
C THR A 782 -11.51 19.44 -25.20
N GLY A 783 -10.93 18.29 -25.52
CA GLY A 783 -10.60 17.83 -26.87
C GLY A 783 -11.54 16.71 -27.32
N ALA A 784 -10.99 15.58 -27.79
CA ALA A 784 -11.75 14.50 -28.40
C ALA A 784 -12.21 13.43 -27.38
N VAL A 785 -13.41 12.91 -27.61
CA VAL A 785 -13.93 11.65 -27.06
C VAL A 785 -13.99 10.65 -28.22
N ASP A 786 -13.27 9.53 -28.12
CA ASP A 786 -13.27 8.44 -29.11
C ASP A 786 -13.69 7.13 -28.43
N ILE A 787 -14.74 6.49 -28.95
CA ILE A 787 -15.28 5.24 -28.42
C ILE A 787 -15.42 4.29 -29.60
N ALA A 788 -14.68 3.19 -29.60
CA ALA A 788 -14.60 2.32 -30.77
C ALA A 788 -14.47 0.83 -30.41
N GLY A 789 -15.06 0.01 -31.27
CA GLY A 789 -14.83 -1.44 -31.29
C GLY A 789 -15.67 -2.25 -30.32
N GLU A 790 -15.46 -3.55 -30.42
CA GLU A 790 -16.03 -4.61 -29.61
C GLU A 790 -14.94 -5.66 -29.38
N LYS A 791 -14.98 -6.36 -28.24
CA LYS A 791 -14.09 -7.48 -27.98
C LYS A 791 -14.82 -8.58 -27.21
N ASN A 792 -14.80 -9.79 -27.74
CA ASN A 792 -15.40 -10.98 -27.12
C ASN A 792 -16.90 -10.79 -26.83
N GLY A 793 -17.62 -10.14 -27.73
CA GLY A 793 -19.05 -9.85 -27.56
C GLY A 793 -19.37 -8.63 -26.68
N PHE A 794 -18.37 -7.92 -26.15
CA PHE A 794 -18.56 -6.71 -25.34
C PHE A 794 -18.22 -5.47 -26.16
N SER A 795 -19.23 -4.65 -26.46
CA SER A 795 -19.03 -3.39 -27.18
C SER A 795 -18.37 -2.37 -26.27
N SER A 796 -17.39 -1.62 -26.79
CA SER A 796 -16.90 -0.43 -26.09
C SER A 796 -18.05 0.56 -25.93
N GLY A 797 -18.20 1.18 -24.75
CA GLY A 797 -19.39 1.99 -24.55
C GLY A 797 -19.57 2.68 -23.21
N ILE A 798 -20.68 3.41 -23.16
CA ILE A 798 -21.17 4.07 -21.94
C ILE A 798 -22.60 3.61 -21.69
N GLY A 799 -22.84 3.02 -20.53
CA GLY A 799 -24.12 2.46 -20.13
C GLY A 799 -24.67 3.10 -18.85
N SER A 800 -25.97 3.34 -18.84
CA SER A 800 -26.73 3.82 -17.69
C SER A 800 -28.10 3.13 -17.65
N ASN A 801 -28.05 1.82 -17.39
CA ASN A 801 -29.09 0.88 -17.76
C ASN A 801 -29.87 0.31 -16.57
N VAL A 802 -31.09 -0.14 -16.83
CA VAL A 802 -31.91 -0.89 -15.86
C VAL A 802 -32.36 -2.19 -16.54
N GLU A 803 -31.96 -3.35 -16.01
CA GLU A 803 -32.21 -4.63 -16.66
C GLU A 803 -33.61 -5.21 -16.37
N THR A 804 -33.96 -6.34 -16.99
CA THR A 804 -35.25 -7.02 -16.83
C THR A 804 -35.55 -7.37 -15.37
N GLU A 805 -36.83 -7.37 -15.00
CA GLU A 805 -37.33 -7.74 -13.65
C GLU A 805 -36.92 -6.79 -12.51
N THR A 806 -36.11 -5.77 -12.80
CA THR A 806 -35.71 -4.75 -11.83
C THR A 806 -36.75 -3.64 -11.67
N VAL A 807 -36.62 -2.84 -10.62
CA VAL A 807 -37.44 -1.64 -10.38
C VAL A 807 -36.52 -0.43 -10.22
N GLY A 808 -36.66 0.57 -11.08
CA GLY A 808 -35.82 1.77 -11.09
C GLY A 808 -35.83 2.49 -12.44
N ASN A 809 -35.46 3.77 -12.44
CA ASN A 809 -35.27 4.53 -13.68
C ASN A 809 -33.83 4.41 -14.21
N GLY A 810 -33.67 4.44 -15.53
CA GLY A 810 -32.35 4.61 -16.15
C GLY A 810 -31.78 5.98 -15.85
N GLY A 811 -30.47 6.07 -15.61
CA GLY A 811 -29.78 7.35 -15.46
C GLY A 811 -29.45 7.99 -16.81
N ASN A 812 -29.02 9.24 -16.80
CA ASN A 812 -28.67 9.97 -18.02
C ASN A 812 -27.19 9.82 -18.38
N ILE A 813 -26.89 9.95 -19.67
CA ILE A 813 -25.53 10.07 -20.20
C ILE A 813 -25.35 11.49 -20.75
N THR A 814 -24.38 12.24 -20.23
CA THR A 814 -24.05 13.59 -20.71
C THR A 814 -22.59 13.67 -21.13
N ILE A 815 -22.34 14.15 -22.34
CA ILE A 815 -21.00 14.30 -22.91
C ILE A 815 -20.81 15.74 -23.39
N ASP A 816 -19.84 16.45 -22.79
CA ASP A 816 -19.34 17.74 -23.27
C ASP A 816 -17.93 17.52 -23.84
N SER A 817 -17.71 17.84 -25.13
CA SER A 817 -16.41 17.64 -25.79
C SER A 817 -16.06 18.72 -26.81
N GLY A 818 -14.82 18.71 -27.31
CA GLY A 818 -14.44 19.37 -28.57
C GLY A 818 -14.99 18.58 -29.75
N ASP A 819 -14.56 17.32 -29.88
CA ASP A 819 -15.02 16.35 -30.87
C ASP A 819 -15.58 15.09 -30.18
N PHE A 820 -16.53 14.41 -30.83
CA PHE A 820 -17.06 13.13 -30.38
C PHE A 820 -17.11 12.14 -31.54
N SER A 821 -16.57 10.94 -31.33
CA SER A 821 -16.61 9.82 -32.28
C SER A 821 -17.10 8.55 -31.59
N LEU A 822 -18.09 7.89 -32.20
CA LEU A 822 -18.58 6.56 -31.81
C LEU A 822 -18.53 5.63 -33.02
N ARG A 823 -17.69 4.60 -32.99
CA ARG A 823 -17.37 3.81 -34.19
C ARG A 823 -17.31 2.30 -33.99
N ASP A 824 -17.36 1.59 -35.10
CA ASP A 824 -16.98 0.18 -35.21
C ASP A 824 -17.73 -0.75 -34.23
N GLY A 825 -19.03 -0.52 -34.03
CA GLY A 825 -19.88 -1.32 -33.14
C GLY A 825 -20.00 -0.81 -31.69
N ALA A 826 -19.38 0.32 -31.35
CA ALA A 826 -19.47 0.90 -30.02
C ALA A 826 -20.86 1.49 -29.66
N ILE A 827 -21.22 1.50 -28.37
CA ILE A 827 -22.59 1.78 -27.90
C ILE A 827 -22.66 2.80 -26.76
N LEU A 828 -23.62 3.73 -26.84
CA LEU A 828 -24.13 4.51 -25.70
C LEU A 828 -25.55 4.06 -25.37
N SER A 829 -25.84 3.66 -24.14
CA SER A 829 -27.19 3.19 -23.75
C SER A 829 -27.65 3.74 -22.42
N ALA A 830 -28.81 4.40 -22.40
CA ALA A 830 -29.54 4.83 -21.22
C ALA A 830 -30.93 4.16 -21.17
N SER A 831 -30.98 2.85 -21.36
CA SER A 831 -32.21 2.08 -21.59
C SER A 831 -32.76 1.42 -20.31
N THR A 832 -34.03 1.05 -20.33
CA THR A 832 -34.65 0.24 -19.25
C THR A 832 -35.46 -0.94 -19.80
N SER A 833 -35.22 -2.11 -19.23
CA SER A 833 -35.99 -3.33 -19.42
C SER A 833 -36.81 -3.70 -18.18
N GLY A 834 -36.70 -2.89 -17.11
CA GLY A 834 -37.40 -3.05 -15.84
C GLY A 834 -38.57 -2.09 -15.67
N GLN A 835 -39.04 -1.95 -14.43
CA GLN A 835 -40.09 -0.99 -14.06
C GLN A 835 -39.51 0.40 -13.84
N GLY A 836 -39.69 1.31 -14.80
CA GLY A 836 -39.26 2.71 -14.71
C GLY A 836 -39.09 3.34 -16.09
N ASN A 837 -38.74 4.62 -16.15
CA ASN A 837 -38.45 5.32 -17.40
C ASN A 837 -37.00 5.07 -17.86
N ALA A 838 -36.75 5.13 -19.16
CA ALA A 838 -35.40 5.19 -19.71
C ALA A 838 -34.76 6.57 -19.41
N GLY A 839 -33.43 6.63 -19.41
CA GLY A 839 -32.67 7.86 -19.25
C GLY A 839 -32.41 8.56 -20.58
N ASN A 840 -31.91 9.79 -20.53
CA ASN A 840 -31.61 10.58 -21.73
C ASN A 840 -30.13 10.52 -22.10
N ILE A 841 -29.82 10.67 -23.39
CA ILE A 841 -28.46 10.86 -23.90
C ILE A 841 -28.33 12.29 -24.42
N ARG A 842 -27.34 13.03 -23.92
CA ARG A 842 -27.03 14.39 -24.37
C ARG A 842 -25.57 14.51 -24.77
N ILE A 843 -25.31 14.86 -26.02
CA ILE A 843 -23.97 15.14 -26.55
C ILE A 843 -23.89 16.60 -26.97
N ASN A 844 -22.90 17.30 -26.45
CA ASN A 844 -22.60 18.70 -26.72
C ASN A 844 -21.11 18.82 -27.10
N ALA A 845 -20.82 18.60 -28.38
CA ALA A 845 -19.49 18.78 -28.94
C ALA A 845 -19.37 20.19 -29.53
N LYS A 846 -18.17 20.77 -29.53
CA LYS A 846 -17.95 22.08 -30.16
C LYS A 846 -17.92 21.97 -31.68
N ASP A 847 -17.19 20.98 -32.19
CA ASP A 847 -16.79 20.94 -33.59
C ASP A 847 -17.50 19.81 -34.34
N THR A 848 -17.25 18.55 -33.98
CA THR A 848 -17.84 17.41 -34.70
C THR A 848 -18.46 16.36 -33.78
N VAL A 849 -19.55 15.75 -34.25
CA VAL A 849 -20.10 14.50 -33.73
C VAL A 849 -20.14 13.53 -34.90
N THR A 850 -19.46 12.39 -34.79
CA THR A 850 -19.44 11.33 -35.81
C THR A 850 -19.90 10.02 -35.19
N VAL A 851 -20.93 9.40 -35.75
CA VAL A 851 -21.36 8.03 -35.40
C VAL A 851 -21.28 7.18 -36.65
N SER A 852 -20.41 6.17 -36.70
CA SER A 852 -20.19 5.43 -37.96
C SER A 852 -19.79 3.98 -37.78
N GLY A 853 -20.28 3.11 -38.65
CA GLY A 853 -19.81 1.74 -38.75
C GLY A 853 -20.59 0.76 -37.89
N THR A 854 -20.18 -0.49 -38.00
CA THR A 854 -20.81 -1.67 -37.39
C THR A 854 -19.73 -2.59 -36.87
N SER A 855 -20.05 -3.40 -35.87
CA SER A 855 -19.17 -4.46 -35.38
C SER A 855 -18.97 -5.52 -36.46
N GLN A 856 -17.72 -5.92 -36.66
CA GLN A 856 -17.39 -7.07 -37.49
C GLN A 856 -17.62 -8.40 -36.75
N GLU A 857 -17.67 -8.38 -35.41
CA GLU A 857 -17.85 -9.56 -34.57
C GLU A 857 -19.33 -9.93 -34.45
N SER A 858 -20.18 -8.94 -34.15
CA SER A 858 -21.60 -9.16 -33.85
C SER A 858 -22.56 -8.65 -34.94
N GLY A 859 -22.07 -7.91 -35.93
CA GLY A 859 -22.92 -7.21 -36.92
C GLY A 859 -23.70 -6.02 -36.34
N GLY A 860 -23.61 -5.75 -35.04
CA GLY A 860 -24.31 -4.66 -34.38
C GLY A 860 -23.83 -3.29 -34.84
N SER A 861 -24.74 -2.32 -34.98
CA SER A 861 -24.39 -0.96 -35.38
C SER A 861 -23.75 -0.17 -34.24
N SER A 862 -22.84 0.75 -34.56
CA SER A 862 -22.50 1.82 -33.62
C SER A 862 -23.74 2.65 -33.31
N ALA A 863 -24.09 2.77 -32.03
CA ALA A 863 -25.43 3.23 -31.70
C ALA A 863 -25.61 3.95 -30.37
N LEU A 864 -26.63 4.82 -30.36
CA LEU A 864 -27.15 5.49 -29.16
C LEU A 864 -28.56 4.95 -28.88
N PHE A 865 -28.79 4.42 -27.67
CA PHE A 865 -30.05 3.79 -27.27
C PHE A 865 -30.66 4.46 -26.03
N THR A 866 -31.92 4.85 -26.14
CA THR A 866 -32.76 5.31 -25.02
C THR A 866 -34.09 4.58 -25.02
N PHE A 867 -34.04 3.25 -24.91
CA PHE A 867 -35.17 2.36 -25.20
C PHE A 867 -35.84 1.84 -23.92
N THR A 868 -37.17 1.67 -23.94
CA THR A 868 -37.90 0.86 -22.94
C THR A 868 -38.31 -0.48 -23.55
N ASN A 869 -37.74 -1.59 -23.09
CA ASN A 869 -37.90 -2.93 -23.65
C ASN A 869 -39.17 -3.67 -23.17
N LEU A 870 -39.41 -4.87 -23.74
CA LEU A 870 -40.56 -5.72 -23.44
C LEU A 870 -40.67 -5.95 -21.93
N ASN A 871 -41.87 -5.80 -21.37
CA ASN A 871 -42.18 -5.84 -19.92
C ASN A 871 -41.83 -4.58 -19.11
N SER A 872 -41.26 -3.54 -19.73
CA SER A 872 -41.16 -2.21 -19.11
C SER A 872 -42.53 -1.52 -19.02
N GLN A 873 -42.68 -0.56 -18.10
CA GLN A 873 -43.90 0.23 -17.89
C GLN A 873 -43.70 1.75 -18.05
N GLY A 874 -42.46 2.21 -18.27
CA GLY A 874 -42.13 3.64 -18.36
C GLY A 874 -42.08 4.19 -19.78
N LYS A 875 -41.71 5.48 -19.87
CA LYS A 875 -41.49 6.24 -21.10
C LYS A 875 -40.07 6.02 -21.64
N GLY A 876 -39.93 6.09 -22.96
CA GLY A 876 -38.62 6.16 -23.63
C GLY A 876 -37.89 7.46 -23.29
N GLY A 877 -36.56 7.44 -23.39
CA GLY A 877 -35.71 8.60 -23.10
C GLY A 877 -35.31 9.36 -24.37
N ASP A 878 -34.94 10.62 -24.24
CA ASP A 878 -34.62 11.49 -25.38
C ASP A 878 -33.12 11.44 -25.74
N ILE A 879 -32.82 11.65 -27.03
CA ILE A 879 -31.46 11.84 -27.53
C ILE A 879 -31.31 13.27 -28.03
N THR A 880 -30.34 14.02 -27.50
CA THR A 880 -30.04 15.39 -27.94
C THR A 880 -28.59 15.53 -28.36
N ILE A 881 -28.37 16.00 -29.59
CA ILE A 881 -27.05 16.31 -30.14
C ILE A 881 -26.95 17.81 -30.42
N LYS A 882 -25.86 18.43 -29.98
CA LYS A 882 -25.49 19.80 -30.30
C LYS A 882 -24.04 19.85 -30.76
N THR A 883 -23.78 20.37 -31.95
CA THR A 883 -22.44 20.47 -32.55
C THR A 883 -22.39 21.46 -33.72
N ASN A 884 -21.22 21.72 -34.32
CA ASN A 884 -21.16 22.41 -35.61
C ASN A 884 -21.48 21.45 -36.76
N ASN A 885 -20.91 20.23 -36.74
CA ASN A 885 -21.13 19.22 -37.78
C ASN A 885 -21.51 17.87 -37.17
N PHE A 886 -22.70 17.37 -37.50
CA PHE A 886 -23.12 16.02 -37.12
C PHE A 886 -23.14 15.11 -38.34
N ARG A 887 -22.35 14.03 -38.30
CA ARG A 887 -22.32 12.98 -39.31
C ARG A 887 -22.74 11.64 -38.70
N ILE A 888 -23.67 10.95 -39.37
CA ILE A 888 -24.00 9.56 -39.11
C ILE A 888 -23.81 8.74 -40.38
N SER A 889 -23.05 7.65 -40.34
CA SER A 889 -22.81 6.87 -41.56
C SER A 889 -22.58 5.37 -41.38
N ASP A 890 -22.55 4.65 -42.49
CA ASP A 890 -22.05 3.28 -42.59
C ASP A 890 -22.78 2.33 -41.62
N GLY A 891 -24.11 2.30 -41.72
CA GLY A 891 -24.99 1.46 -40.90
C GLY A 891 -25.25 1.92 -39.46
N ALA A 892 -24.62 3.03 -39.00
CA ALA A 892 -24.80 3.57 -37.66
C ALA A 892 -26.24 4.02 -37.34
N LEU A 893 -26.60 4.02 -36.05
CA LEU A 893 -28.00 4.14 -35.63
C LEU A 893 -28.20 4.96 -34.35
N LEU A 894 -29.16 5.89 -34.36
CA LEU A 894 -29.70 6.53 -33.15
C LEU A 894 -31.13 6.03 -32.92
N VAL A 895 -31.43 5.47 -31.75
CA VAL A 895 -32.76 4.96 -31.42
C VAL A 895 -33.30 5.53 -30.11
N ALA A 896 -34.43 6.24 -30.20
CA ALA A 896 -35.24 6.63 -29.05
C ALA A 896 -36.65 6.01 -29.18
N GLY A 897 -36.92 4.94 -28.43
CA GLY A 897 -38.08 4.10 -28.69
C GLY A 897 -38.70 3.45 -27.45
N THR A 898 -39.85 2.82 -27.64
CA THR A 898 -40.58 2.14 -26.58
C THR A 898 -41.33 0.91 -27.08
N THR A 899 -41.33 -0.18 -26.31
CA THR A 899 -42.28 -1.28 -26.49
C THR A 899 -43.44 -1.21 -25.51
N THR A 900 -43.62 -0.11 -24.76
CA THR A 900 -44.66 0.05 -23.76
C THR A 900 -45.88 0.77 -24.33
N ASN A 901 -46.94 0.92 -23.53
CA ASN A 901 -48.09 1.76 -23.90
C ASN A 901 -47.83 3.27 -23.68
N GLN A 902 -46.63 3.66 -23.28
CA GLN A 902 -46.25 5.05 -23.04
C GLN A 902 -45.60 5.70 -24.27
N LYS A 903 -45.35 7.01 -24.22
CA LYS A 903 -44.66 7.73 -25.31
C LYS A 903 -43.20 7.25 -25.44
N GLY A 904 -42.73 7.07 -26.67
CA GLY A 904 -41.31 6.93 -27.00
C GLY A 904 -40.56 8.26 -26.86
N GLY A 905 -39.23 8.19 -26.86
CA GLY A 905 -38.38 9.37 -26.73
C GLY A 905 -38.17 10.13 -28.03
N ASP A 906 -37.88 11.42 -27.92
CA ASP A 906 -37.62 12.31 -29.05
C ASP A 906 -36.12 12.34 -29.39
N ILE A 907 -35.78 12.55 -30.67
CA ILE A 907 -34.41 12.79 -31.13
C ILE A 907 -34.31 14.24 -31.61
N THR A 908 -33.37 15.00 -31.05
CA THR A 908 -33.12 16.40 -31.46
C THR A 908 -31.66 16.61 -31.84
N VAL A 909 -31.44 17.08 -33.07
CA VAL A 909 -30.13 17.47 -33.59
C VAL A 909 -30.11 18.98 -33.82
N ASN A 910 -29.15 19.68 -33.22
CA ASN A 910 -28.86 21.08 -33.49
C ASN A 910 -27.44 21.22 -34.03
N ALA A 911 -27.31 21.54 -35.32
CA ALA A 911 -26.03 21.64 -36.02
C ALA A 911 -25.97 22.81 -37.01
N ASN A 912 -24.79 23.08 -37.57
CA ASN A 912 -24.70 23.85 -38.82
C ASN A 912 -24.89 22.92 -40.02
N ILE A 913 -24.28 21.74 -39.96
CA ILE A 913 -24.33 20.72 -41.01
C ILE A 913 -24.81 19.40 -40.38
N PHE A 914 -25.77 18.74 -41.04
CA PHE A 914 -26.16 17.37 -40.72
C PHE A 914 -26.05 16.48 -41.96
N ASP A 915 -25.25 15.42 -41.84
CA ASP A 915 -24.93 14.49 -42.92
C ASP A 915 -25.29 13.05 -42.48
N ALA A 916 -26.24 12.40 -43.16
CA ALA A 916 -26.57 10.98 -42.99
C ALA A 916 -26.20 10.21 -44.26
N PHE A 917 -25.22 9.31 -44.18
CA PHE A 917 -24.68 8.60 -45.35
C PHE A 917 -24.67 7.08 -45.21
N ASN A 918 -24.73 6.35 -46.33
CA ASN A 918 -24.45 4.90 -46.40
C ASN A 918 -25.19 4.08 -45.32
N GLY A 919 -26.49 4.30 -45.15
CA GLY A 919 -27.32 3.61 -44.17
C GLY A 919 -27.24 4.14 -42.73
N GLY A 920 -26.69 5.35 -42.51
CA GLY A 920 -26.85 6.05 -41.23
C GLY A 920 -28.31 6.45 -40.96
N GLN A 921 -28.85 6.10 -39.77
CA GLN A 921 -30.27 6.26 -39.44
C GLN A 921 -30.53 6.95 -38.08
N LEU A 922 -31.53 7.85 -38.05
CA LEU A 922 -32.16 8.31 -36.82
C LEU A 922 -33.56 7.72 -36.75
N THR A 923 -33.87 7.02 -35.66
CA THR A 923 -35.09 6.23 -35.55
C THR A 923 -35.82 6.50 -34.24
N THR A 924 -37.10 6.87 -34.32
CA THR A 924 -38.01 6.80 -33.18
C THR A 924 -39.08 5.77 -33.46
N THR A 925 -39.36 4.89 -32.48
CA THR A 925 -40.25 3.76 -32.73
C THR A 925 -41.13 3.41 -31.53
N THR A 926 -42.29 2.84 -31.82
CA THR A 926 -43.21 2.24 -30.86
C THR A 926 -43.71 0.88 -31.39
N SER A 927 -43.74 -0.14 -30.55
CA SER A 927 -44.23 -1.48 -30.94
C SER A 927 -45.54 -1.91 -30.26
N ASN A 928 -46.12 -1.04 -29.41
CA ASN A 928 -47.41 -1.25 -28.73
C ASN A 928 -48.32 -0.03 -28.96
N ASN A 929 -49.23 0.30 -28.02
CA ASN A 929 -50.17 1.42 -28.17
C ASN A 929 -49.55 2.81 -27.92
N GLY A 930 -48.29 2.88 -27.49
CA GLY A 930 -47.57 4.13 -27.27
C GLY A 930 -47.43 4.96 -28.55
N ARG A 931 -47.30 6.29 -28.44
CA ARG A 931 -46.94 7.16 -29.57
C ARG A 931 -45.42 7.16 -29.73
N ALA A 932 -44.92 6.94 -30.96
CA ALA A 932 -43.50 7.09 -31.25
C ALA A 932 -43.05 8.56 -31.07
N GLY A 933 -41.78 8.77 -30.75
CA GLY A 933 -41.25 10.12 -30.53
C GLY A 933 -41.08 10.93 -31.82
N LYS A 934 -40.74 12.20 -31.65
CA LYS A 934 -40.47 13.15 -32.73
C LYS A 934 -38.98 13.19 -33.06
N ILE A 935 -38.63 13.25 -34.34
CA ILE A 935 -37.29 13.57 -34.81
C ILE A 935 -37.26 15.05 -35.23
N THR A 936 -36.33 15.84 -34.67
CA THR A 936 -36.12 17.25 -35.03
C THR A 936 -34.67 17.46 -35.46
N VAL A 937 -34.46 17.95 -36.69
CA VAL A 937 -33.14 18.32 -37.19
C VAL A 937 -33.13 19.81 -37.53
N ASN A 938 -32.38 20.59 -36.74
CA ASN A 938 -32.13 22.00 -36.97
C ASN A 938 -30.70 22.18 -37.47
N ALA A 939 -30.51 22.32 -38.78
CA ALA A 939 -29.20 22.52 -39.39
C ALA A 939 -29.12 23.91 -40.04
N LYS A 940 -28.23 24.78 -39.57
CA LYS A 940 -28.17 26.17 -40.08
C LYS A 940 -27.86 26.27 -41.57
N ASP A 941 -26.93 25.45 -42.07
CA ASP A 941 -26.38 25.58 -43.42
C ASP A 941 -26.96 24.53 -44.38
N LYS A 942 -26.86 23.23 -44.04
CA LYS A 942 -27.39 22.17 -44.90
C LYS A 942 -27.71 20.87 -44.16
N VAL A 943 -28.62 20.10 -44.76
CA VAL A 943 -28.87 18.68 -44.49
C VAL A 943 -28.63 17.86 -45.77
N ILE A 944 -27.85 16.78 -45.67
CA ILE A 944 -27.69 15.78 -46.73
C ILE A 944 -28.02 14.41 -46.17
N ILE A 945 -28.93 13.69 -46.84
CA ILE A 945 -29.26 12.29 -46.54
C ILE A 945 -29.06 11.48 -47.82
N SER A 946 -28.12 10.55 -47.83
CA SER A 946 -27.78 9.84 -49.06
C SER A 946 -27.15 8.46 -48.91
N GLY A 947 -27.58 7.52 -49.74
CA GLY A 947 -26.95 6.22 -49.89
C GLY A 947 -27.54 5.13 -49.01
N ILE A 948 -26.96 3.94 -49.15
CA ILE A 948 -27.38 2.71 -48.48
C ILE A 948 -26.19 2.02 -47.81
N ASP A 949 -26.45 1.30 -46.72
CA ASP A 949 -25.49 0.39 -46.11
C ASP A 949 -25.40 -0.89 -46.95
N LEU A 950 -24.29 -1.05 -47.65
CA LEU A 950 -24.04 -2.23 -48.49
C LEU A 950 -23.84 -3.52 -47.68
N SER A 951 -23.54 -3.41 -46.38
CA SER A 951 -23.38 -4.57 -45.50
C SER A 951 -24.70 -5.07 -44.91
N TYR A 952 -25.80 -4.31 -45.05
CA TYR A 952 -27.06 -4.58 -44.35
C TYR A 952 -27.57 -6.02 -44.54
N ASP A 953 -27.70 -6.49 -45.79
CA ASP A 953 -28.25 -7.82 -46.06
C ASP A 953 -27.36 -8.95 -45.51
N ASP A 954 -26.03 -8.79 -45.61
CA ASP A 954 -25.06 -9.72 -45.04
C ASP A 954 -25.15 -9.74 -43.52
N ARG A 955 -25.31 -8.59 -42.87
CA ARG A 955 -25.48 -8.49 -41.41
C ARG A 955 -26.80 -9.12 -40.97
N VAL A 956 -27.91 -8.85 -41.64
CA VAL A 956 -29.22 -9.45 -41.33
C VAL A 956 -29.18 -10.98 -41.47
N THR A 957 -28.46 -11.48 -42.48
CA THR A 957 -28.33 -12.92 -42.71
C THR A 957 -27.48 -13.60 -41.64
N ASN A 958 -26.35 -12.98 -41.26
CA ASN A 958 -25.38 -13.59 -40.33
C ASN A 958 -25.70 -13.32 -38.86
N PHE A 959 -26.36 -12.20 -38.56
CA PHE A 959 -26.64 -11.69 -37.21
C PHE A 959 -28.05 -11.11 -37.09
N PRO A 960 -29.10 -11.90 -37.37
CA PRO A 960 -30.48 -11.41 -37.47
C PRO A 960 -30.99 -10.71 -36.20
N ASP A 961 -30.48 -11.10 -35.03
CA ASP A 961 -30.91 -10.56 -33.73
C ASP A 961 -30.20 -9.24 -33.34
N ASN A 962 -29.10 -8.89 -34.02
CA ASN A 962 -28.27 -7.72 -33.69
C ASN A 962 -28.48 -6.52 -34.63
N VAL A 963 -29.15 -6.71 -35.77
CA VAL A 963 -29.40 -5.63 -36.74
C VAL A 963 -30.74 -4.96 -36.44
N LEU A 964 -30.67 -3.73 -35.91
CA LEU A 964 -31.84 -2.92 -35.54
C LEU A 964 -32.22 -1.85 -36.58
N ASN A 965 -31.45 -1.74 -37.67
CA ASN A 965 -31.78 -0.85 -38.78
C ASN A 965 -33.11 -1.28 -39.43
N ILE A 966 -33.94 -0.32 -39.85
CA ILE A 966 -35.25 -0.62 -40.46
C ILE A 966 -35.09 -1.19 -41.88
N ASP A 967 -34.17 -0.61 -42.63
CA ASP A 967 -33.73 -1.03 -43.96
C ASP A 967 -32.26 -0.62 -44.16
N ALA A 968 -31.72 -0.82 -45.36
CA ALA A 968 -30.37 -0.40 -45.70
C ALA A 968 -30.22 1.12 -45.92
N ASN A 969 -31.30 1.89 -46.01
CA ASN A 969 -31.27 3.28 -46.48
C ASN A 969 -30.81 4.26 -45.41
N SER A 970 -30.12 5.33 -45.81
CA SER A 970 -29.92 6.49 -44.93
C SER A 970 -31.22 7.27 -44.76
N GLY A 971 -31.50 7.71 -43.54
CA GLY A 971 -32.73 8.46 -43.32
C GLY A 971 -33.11 8.80 -41.89
N LEU A 972 -34.24 9.50 -41.81
CA LEU A 972 -34.98 9.76 -40.57
C LEU A 972 -36.23 8.88 -40.60
N PHE A 973 -36.39 8.03 -39.60
CA PHE A 973 -37.44 7.03 -39.56
C PHE A 973 -38.26 7.17 -38.29
N VAL A 974 -39.56 7.34 -38.44
CA VAL A 974 -40.50 7.33 -37.33
C VAL A 974 -41.52 6.25 -37.62
N SER A 975 -41.58 5.21 -36.80
CA SER A 975 -42.38 4.03 -37.10
C SER A 975 -43.25 3.57 -35.93
N SER A 976 -44.41 3.00 -36.26
CA SER A 976 -45.25 2.24 -35.34
C SER A 976 -45.48 0.85 -35.91
N THR A 977 -44.93 -0.17 -35.24
CA THR A 977 -45.09 -1.59 -35.63
C THR A 977 -46.28 -2.26 -34.91
N GLY A 978 -46.82 -1.61 -33.87
CA GLY A 978 -48.07 -2.01 -33.19
C GLY A 978 -49.28 -1.19 -33.63
N SER A 979 -50.31 -1.10 -32.77
CA SER A 979 -51.51 -0.26 -32.95
C SER A 979 -51.34 1.21 -32.51
N GLY A 980 -50.13 1.61 -32.13
CA GLY A 980 -49.78 2.96 -31.70
C GLY A 980 -49.75 3.99 -32.83
N ILE A 981 -49.74 5.28 -32.47
CA ILE A 981 -49.67 6.39 -33.43
C ILE A 981 -48.21 6.67 -33.79
N THR A 982 -47.91 6.79 -35.08
CA THR A 982 -46.58 7.20 -35.56
C THR A 982 -46.26 8.64 -35.15
N GLY A 983 -45.01 8.91 -34.76
CA GLY A 983 -44.53 10.23 -34.36
C GLY A 983 -44.30 11.16 -35.56
N ASP A 984 -43.59 12.28 -35.34
CA ASP A 984 -43.42 13.32 -36.35
C ASP A 984 -41.94 13.53 -36.72
N ILE A 985 -41.69 14.02 -37.94
CA ILE A 985 -40.38 14.50 -38.38
C ILE A 985 -40.46 16.00 -38.62
N GLU A 986 -39.48 16.75 -38.11
CA GLU A 986 -39.27 18.16 -38.44
C GLU A 986 -37.82 18.38 -38.87
N ILE A 987 -37.65 19.01 -40.03
CA ILE A 987 -36.33 19.34 -40.59
C ILE A 987 -36.30 20.81 -41.02
N ASN A 988 -35.32 21.55 -40.50
CA ASN A 988 -35.14 22.98 -40.71
C ASN A 988 -33.71 23.25 -41.22
N SER A 989 -33.54 23.69 -42.46
CA SER A 989 -32.22 24.06 -43.00
C SER A 989 -32.30 24.88 -44.28
N ASN A 990 -31.30 25.72 -44.57
CA ASN A 990 -31.26 26.47 -45.84
C ASN A 990 -31.27 25.51 -47.05
N LEU A 991 -30.49 24.43 -47.01
CA LEU A 991 -30.40 23.44 -48.08
C LEU A 991 -30.72 22.06 -47.53
N ILE A 992 -31.71 21.38 -48.11
CA ILE A 992 -32.02 19.98 -47.79
C ILE A 992 -31.85 19.17 -49.08
N THR A 993 -31.00 18.15 -49.05
CA THR A 993 -30.77 17.23 -50.17
C THR A 993 -31.06 15.80 -49.73
N LEU A 994 -32.04 15.16 -50.36
CA LEU A 994 -32.22 13.71 -50.32
C LEU A 994 -31.72 13.15 -51.64
N ASP A 995 -30.79 12.21 -51.57
CA ASP A 995 -30.11 11.69 -52.75
C ASP A 995 -29.83 10.20 -52.62
N ASN A 996 -29.69 9.50 -53.75
CA ASN A 996 -29.29 8.09 -53.81
C ASN A 996 -30.00 7.21 -52.76
N GLN A 997 -31.33 7.19 -52.81
CA GLN A 997 -32.20 6.46 -51.90
C GLN A 997 -32.26 6.99 -50.46
N GLY A 998 -32.02 8.28 -50.25
CA GLY A 998 -32.23 8.95 -48.96
C GLY A 998 -33.72 9.05 -48.60
N LYS A 999 -34.06 8.81 -47.32
CA LYS A 999 -35.46 8.73 -46.85
C LYS A 999 -35.79 9.66 -45.68
N LEU A 1000 -36.95 10.30 -45.76
CA LEU A 1000 -37.71 10.82 -44.62
C LEU A 1000 -38.98 10.00 -44.51
N ASN A 1001 -39.05 9.10 -43.53
CA ASN A 1001 -40.10 8.11 -43.44
C ASN A 1001 -40.84 8.20 -42.10
N ALA A 1002 -42.13 8.56 -42.12
CA ALA A 1002 -43.02 8.54 -40.96
C ALA A 1002 -44.21 7.59 -41.21
N GLU A 1003 -43.91 6.37 -41.63
CA GLU A 1003 -44.87 5.32 -41.96
C GLU A 1003 -45.46 4.57 -40.75
N SER A 1004 -46.69 4.05 -40.89
CA SER A 1004 -47.33 3.19 -39.89
C SER A 1004 -47.78 1.86 -40.49
N ALA A 1005 -47.53 0.75 -39.78
CA ALA A 1005 -48.01 -0.58 -40.21
C ALA A 1005 -49.53 -0.75 -39.97
N SER A 1006 -50.06 -0.02 -38.98
CA SER A 1006 -51.49 0.11 -38.67
C SER A 1006 -51.78 1.47 -38.02
N GLY A 1007 -53.00 1.99 -38.15
CA GLY A 1007 -53.39 3.29 -37.57
C GLY A 1007 -53.10 4.49 -38.48
N ASN A 1008 -52.84 5.68 -37.91
CA ASN A 1008 -52.56 6.91 -38.67
C ASN A 1008 -51.05 7.07 -38.90
N GLY A 1009 -50.63 7.44 -40.11
CA GLY A 1009 -49.26 7.85 -40.43
C GLY A 1009 -48.85 9.11 -39.66
N GLY A 1010 -47.54 9.33 -39.52
CA GLY A 1010 -46.96 10.49 -38.83
C GLY A 1010 -47.01 11.77 -39.67
N ASN A 1011 -46.63 12.91 -39.09
CA ASN A 1011 -46.49 14.15 -39.87
C ASN A 1011 -45.02 14.46 -40.17
N ILE A 1012 -44.75 14.94 -41.39
CA ILE A 1012 -43.43 15.44 -41.79
C ILE A 1012 -43.53 16.94 -42.09
N ASN A 1013 -42.68 17.74 -41.45
CA ASN A 1013 -42.57 19.18 -41.69
C ASN A 1013 -41.16 19.52 -42.20
N VAL A 1014 -41.08 20.12 -43.38
CA VAL A 1014 -39.82 20.49 -44.04
C VAL A 1014 -39.77 22.00 -44.28
N ASN A 1015 -38.80 22.68 -43.69
CA ASN A 1015 -38.55 24.10 -43.93
C ASN A 1015 -37.18 24.32 -44.57
N SER A 1016 -37.14 24.89 -45.77
CA SER A 1016 -35.86 25.18 -46.47
C SER A 1016 -35.88 26.35 -47.45
N ASP A 1017 -34.70 26.77 -47.92
CA ASP A 1017 -34.60 27.60 -49.12
C ASP A 1017 -34.59 26.73 -50.39
N LEU A 1018 -33.93 25.58 -50.35
CA LEU A 1018 -33.93 24.59 -51.43
C LEU A 1018 -34.13 23.18 -50.88
N LEU A 1019 -35.14 22.48 -51.38
CA LEU A 1019 -35.32 21.04 -51.25
C LEU A 1019 -34.95 20.35 -52.57
N LEU A 1020 -33.87 19.57 -52.57
CA LEU A 1020 -33.39 18.80 -53.71
C LEU A 1020 -33.64 17.30 -53.50
N LEU A 1021 -34.35 16.66 -54.44
CA LEU A 1021 -34.66 15.24 -54.45
C LEU A 1021 -34.02 14.57 -55.67
N ARG A 1022 -33.18 13.56 -55.45
CA ARG A 1022 -32.41 12.89 -56.50
C ARG A 1022 -32.37 11.37 -56.29
N ARG A 1023 -32.23 10.63 -57.38
CA ARG A 1023 -31.87 9.19 -57.43
C ARG A 1023 -32.62 8.32 -56.41
N ASN A 1024 -33.91 8.15 -56.63
CA ASN A 1024 -34.82 7.27 -55.88
C ASN A 1024 -35.03 7.67 -54.41
N SER A 1025 -35.03 8.97 -54.11
CA SER A 1025 -35.21 9.49 -52.75
C SER A 1025 -36.68 9.67 -52.37
N GLN A 1026 -37.00 9.60 -51.08
CA GLN A 1026 -38.39 9.50 -50.63
C GLN A 1026 -38.70 10.41 -49.43
N ILE A 1027 -39.85 11.08 -49.47
CA ILE A 1027 -40.53 11.65 -48.31
C ILE A 1027 -41.88 10.94 -48.18
N SER A 1028 -42.09 10.17 -47.11
CA SER A 1028 -43.25 9.28 -46.99
C SER A 1028 -43.92 9.37 -45.62
N THR A 1029 -45.25 9.49 -45.62
CA THR A 1029 -46.14 9.32 -44.46
C THR A 1029 -47.17 8.23 -44.70
N ASN A 1030 -46.82 7.22 -45.50
CA ASN A 1030 -47.76 6.17 -45.92
C ASN A 1030 -48.25 5.36 -44.71
N ALA A 1031 -49.49 4.85 -44.77
CA ALA A 1031 -50.08 4.13 -43.65
C ALA A 1031 -50.87 2.89 -44.06
N GLY A 1032 -50.71 1.85 -43.24
CA GLY A 1032 -51.49 0.63 -43.30
C GLY A 1032 -50.96 -0.42 -44.27
N THR A 1033 -51.32 -1.66 -43.98
CA THR A 1033 -51.06 -2.84 -44.82
C THR A 1033 -52.38 -3.47 -45.26
N GLU A 1034 -52.32 -4.44 -46.18
CA GLU A 1034 -53.49 -5.21 -46.63
C GLU A 1034 -54.31 -5.82 -45.48
N LYS A 1035 -53.64 -6.19 -44.39
CA LYS A 1035 -54.27 -6.87 -43.26
C LYS A 1035 -54.72 -5.94 -42.13
N LEU A 1036 -54.05 -4.80 -41.92
CA LEU A 1036 -54.24 -3.98 -40.72
C LEU A 1036 -54.88 -2.60 -41.00
N GLY A 1037 -54.82 -2.11 -42.24
CA GLY A 1037 -55.38 -0.80 -42.62
C GLY A 1037 -54.73 0.41 -41.96
N GLY A 1038 -55.16 1.62 -42.31
CA GLY A 1038 -54.61 2.87 -41.77
C GLY A 1038 -54.92 4.12 -42.60
N ASN A 1039 -54.79 5.31 -42.01
CA ASN A 1039 -54.94 6.60 -42.71
C ASN A 1039 -53.56 7.24 -42.93
N GLY A 1040 -53.30 7.76 -44.14
CA GLY A 1040 -52.05 8.44 -44.47
C GLY A 1040 -51.81 9.66 -43.58
N GLY A 1041 -50.55 9.91 -43.22
CA GLY A 1041 -50.15 11.09 -42.43
C GLY A 1041 -50.05 12.37 -43.25
N ASN A 1042 -49.67 13.50 -42.64
CA ASN A 1042 -49.59 14.79 -43.36
C ASN A 1042 -48.14 15.21 -43.64
N ILE A 1043 -47.91 15.76 -44.83
CA ILE A 1043 -46.63 16.32 -45.24
C ILE A 1043 -46.80 17.82 -45.48
N ASN A 1044 -46.09 18.66 -44.72
CA ASN A 1044 -46.03 20.10 -44.91
C ASN A 1044 -44.63 20.50 -45.39
N ILE A 1045 -44.52 21.08 -46.57
CA ILE A 1045 -43.24 21.57 -47.12
C ILE A 1045 -43.34 23.06 -47.35
N ASN A 1046 -42.49 23.82 -46.67
CA ASN A 1046 -42.30 25.24 -46.88
C ASN A 1046 -40.88 25.46 -47.42
N SER A 1047 -40.76 25.59 -48.75
CA SER A 1047 -39.45 25.73 -49.39
C SER A 1047 -39.48 26.76 -50.51
N LYS A 1048 -38.49 27.66 -50.61
CA LYS A 1048 -38.47 28.63 -51.72
C LYS A 1048 -38.41 27.92 -53.07
N PHE A 1049 -37.63 26.84 -53.18
CA PHE A 1049 -37.56 26.01 -54.38
C PHE A 1049 -37.55 24.52 -54.05
N ILE A 1050 -38.34 23.75 -54.79
CA ILE A 1050 -38.33 22.29 -54.76
C ILE A 1050 -37.88 21.77 -56.13
N VAL A 1051 -36.84 20.95 -56.16
CA VAL A 1051 -36.26 20.40 -57.39
C VAL A 1051 -36.17 18.89 -57.26
N ALA A 1052 -36.87 18.16 -58.12
CA ALA A 1052 -36.63 16.75 -58.38
C ALA A 1052 -36.22 16.54 -59.84
N VAL A 1053 -35.53 15.43 -60.14
CA VAL A 1053 -35.22 15.07 -61.54
C VAL A 1053 -36.26 14.07 -62.04
N PRO A 1054 -37.00 14.37 -63.13
CA PRO A 1054 -38.19 13.61 -63.54
C PRO A 1054 -38.02 12.09 -63.59
N ASN A 1055 -36.91 11.61 -64.17
CA ASN A 1055 -36.68 10.18 -64.42
C ASN A 1055 -35.80 9.53 -63.34
N GLU A 1056 -35.74 10.13 -62.15
CA GLU A 1056 -34.98 9.60 -61.01
C GLU A 1056 -35.90 9.08 -59.89
N ASN A 1057 -37.20 8.91 -60.14
CA ASN A 1057 -38.16 8.28 -59.23
C ASN A 1057 -38.08 8.78 -57.76
N SER A 1058 -37.97 10.10 -57.58
CA SER A 1058 -37.91 10.69 -56.24
C SER A 1058 -39.24 11.30 -55.84
N ASP A 1059 -39.82 10.81 -54.74
CA ASP A 1059 -41.26 10.86 -54.50
C ASP A 1059 -41.62 11.50 -53.16
N ILE A 1060 -42.77 12.16 -53.12
CA ILE A 1060 -43.42 12.70 -51.91
C ILE A 1060 -44.78 12.03 -51.77
N SER A 1061 -44.95 11.16 -50.78
CA SER A 1061 -46.13 10.28 -50.68
C SER A 1061 -46.79 10.30 -49.30
N ALA A 1062 -48.11 10.47 -49.28
CA ALA A 1062 -48.96 10.42 -48.09
C ALA A 1062 -50.11 9.43 -48.29
N ASN A 1063 -49.81 8.23 -48.77
CA ASN A 1063 -50.77 7.23 -49.22
C ASN A 1063 -51.35 6.38 -48.07
N ALA A 1064 -52.46 5.69 -48.33
CA ALA A 1064 -53.09 4.77 -47.40
C ALA A 1064 -53.47 3.44 -48.09
N PHE A 1065 -53.49 2.32 -47.35
CA PHE A 1065 -53.97 1.05 -47.93
C PHE A 1065 -55.51 0.96 -47.93
N THR A 1066 -56.19 0.95 -46.77
CA THR A 1066 -57.67 0.86 -46.68
C THR A 1066 -58.36 2.09 -46.07
N GLY A 1067 -57.61 3.05 -45.50
CA GLY A 1067 -58.16 4.26 -44.88
C GLY A 1067 -58.13 5.49 -45.79
N ILE A 1068 -58.15 6.69 -45.20
CA ILE A 1068 -58.11 7.97 -45.94
C ILE A 1068 -56.64 8.31 -46.26
N GLY A 1069 -56.33 8.64 -47.51
CA GLY A 1069 -55.04 9.21 -47.90
C GLY A 1069 -54.77 10.52 -47.16
N GLY A 1070 -53.50 10.82 -46.90
CA GLY A 1070 -53.08 11.98 -46.12
C GLY A 1070 -53.19 13.31 -46.86
N ARG A 1071 -52.66 14.37 -46.26
CA ARG A 1071 -52.57 15.69 -46.89
C ARG A 1071 -51.12 16.05 -47.21
N VAL A 1072 -50.87 16.51 -48.43
CA VAL A 1072 -49.59 17.09 -48.83
C VAL A 1072 -49.78 18.57 -49.13
N ASP A 1073 -49.33 19.44 -48.22
CA ASP A 1073 -49.39 20.90 -48.35
C ASP A 1073 -47.99 21.46 -48.67
N ILE A 1074 -47.83 22.02 -49.86
CA ILE A 1074 -46.57 22.59 -50.35
C ILE A 1074 -46.74 24.11 -50.52
N THR A 1075 -45.86 24.88 -49.89
CA THR A 1075 -45.72 26.33 -50.12
C THR A 1075 -44.36 26.61 -50.74
N THR A 1076 -44.35 27.13 -51.98
CA THR A 1076 -43.09 27.32 -52.72
C THR A 1076 -43.15 28.42 -53.80
N ASN A 1077 -42.00 29.04 -54.11
CA ASN A 1077 -41.90 29.96 -55.24
C ASN A 1077 -41.70 29.22 -56.58
N GLY A 1078 -41.24 27.96 -56.55
CA GLY A 1078 -41.05 27.16 -57.75
C GLY A 1078 -40.84 25.68 -57.44
N ILE A 1079 -41.60 24.82 -58.11
CA ILE A 1079 -41.49 23.36 -58.06
C ILE A 1079 -41.13 22.82 -59.44
N TYR A 1080 -40.07 22.02 -59.53
CA TYR A 1080 -39.51 21.55 -60.79
C TYR A 1080 -39.28 20.03 -60.79
N GLY A 1081 -39.66 19.39 -61.90
CA GLY A 1081 -39.35 18.00 -62.20
C GLY A 1081 -40.05 16.93 -61.34
N ILE A 1082 -41.06 17.33 -60.57
CA ILE A 1082 -41.97 16.47 -59.81
C ILE A 1082 -43.41 16.96 -60.03
N LEU A 1083 -44.38 16.05 -60.15
CA LEU A 1083 -45.78 16.40 -60.42
C LEU A 1083 -46.75 15.58 -59.55
N PRO A 1084 -47.89 16.16 -59.13
CA PRO A 1084 -48.95 15.38 -58.48
C PRO A 1084 -49.49 14.28 -59.40
N GLN A 1085 -49.60 13.06 -58.88
CA GLN A 1085 -50.17 11.89 -59.55
C GLN A 1085 -51.28 11.25 -58.71
N LYS A 1086 -52.17 10.50 -59.38
CA LYS A 1086 -53.25 9.75 -58.69
C LYS A 1086 -52.78 8.41 -58.14
N SER A 1087 -51.67 7.90 -58.66
CA SER A 1087 -51.05 6.63 -58.27
C SER A 1087 -49.54 6.73 -58.54
N PRO A 1088 -48.69 5.98 -57.81
CA PRO A 1088 -47.25 5.99 -58.01
C PRO A 1088 -46.82 5.64 -59.45
N THR A 1089 -45.79 6.30 -59.97
CA THR A 1089 -45.18 6.04 -61.29
C THR A 1089 -43.68 5.77 -61.18
N GLU A 1090 -42.98 5.51 -62.30
CA GLU A 1090 -41.51 5.42 -62.32
C GLU A 1090 -40.81 6.79 -62.41
N ASN A 1091 -41.60 7.88 -62.47
CA ASN A 1091 -41.10 9.25 -62.46
C ASN A 1091 -41.33 9.86 -61.08
N SER A 1092 -40.55 10.88 -60.75
CA SER A 1092 -40.75 11.69 -59.54
C SER A 1092 -42.19 12.20 -59.41
N ASP A 1093 -42.88 11.79 -58.35
CA ASP A 1093 -44.28 12.13 -58.13
C ASP A 1093 -44.66 12.64 -56.73
N ILE A 1094 -45.83 13.29 -56.65
CA ILE A 1094 -46.48 13.66 -55.40
C ILE A 1094 -47.80 12.91 -55.30
N THR A 1095 -47.97 12.06 -54.29
CA THR A 1095 -49.16 11.22 -54.14
C THR A 1095 -49.76 11.33 -52.74
N ALA A 1096 -51.09 11.26 -52.67
CA ALA A 1096 -51.86 11.18 -51.42
C ALA A 1096 -53.06 10.25 -51.61
N SER A 1097 -52.86 9.11 -52.26
CA SER A 1097 -53.92 8.20 -52.69
C SER A 1097 -54.27 7.14 -51.64
N SER A 1098 -55.41 6.47 -51.82
CA SER A 1098 -55.77 5.29 -51.03
C SER A 1098 -56.17 4.13 -51.93
N GLU A 1099 -55.68 2.92 -51.65
CA GLU A 1099 -55.91 1.74 -52.50
C GLU A 1099 -57.35 1.23 -52.41
N LEU A 1100 -57.87 1.06 -51.18
CA LEU A 1100 -59.23 0.56 -50.89
C LEU A 1100 -60.10 1.59 -50.15
N GLY A 1101 -59.56 2.78 -49.85
CA GLY A 1101 -60.26 3.85 -49.13
C GLY A 1101 -60.40 5.15 -49.93
N VAL A 1102 -60.47 6.29 -49.24
CA VAL A 1102 -60.67 7.61 -49.87
C VAL A 1102 -59.31 8.27 -50.11
N SER A 1103 -59.02 8.72 -51.33
CA SER A 1103 -57.79 9.48 -51.60
C SER A 1103 -57.80 10.84 -50.87
N GLY A 1104 -56.64 11.24 -50.38
CA GLY A 1104 -56.37 12.52 -49.72
C GLY A 1104 -56.14 13.68 -50.70
N GLU A 1105 -55.53 14.76 -50.20
CA GLU A 1105 -55.43 16.05 -50.91
C GLU A 1105 -53.97 16.49 -51.07
N VAL A 1106 -53.64 16.97 -52.28
CA VAL A 1106 -52.34 17.61 -52.59
C VAL A 1106 -52.59 19.07 -52.94
N THR A 1107 -52.07 19.99 -52.12
CA THR A 1107 -52.19 21.43 -52.30
C THR A 1107 -50.82 22.04 -52.60
N ILE A 1108 -50.70 22.79 -53.70
CA ILE A 1108 -49.48 23.55 -54.02
C ILE A 1108 -49.82 25.04 -54.04
N ASN A 1109 -49.35 25.76 -53.03
CA ASN A 1109 -49.51 27.20 -52.87
C ASN A 1109 -48.25 27.90 -53.39
N SER A 1110 -48.41 28.66 -54.48
CA SER A 1110 -47.37 29.55 -54.99
C SER A 1110 -47.74 31.00 -54.69
N PRO A 1111 -46.94 31.76 -53.93
CA PRO A 1111 -47.19 33.18 -53.74
C PRO A 1111 -47.10 33.91 -55.09
N ASP A 1112 -48.07 34.77 -55.42
CA ASP A 1112 -48.07 35.58 -56.65
C ASP A 1112 -46.78 36.42 -56.72
N THR A 1113 -45.82 35.94 -57.51
CA THR A 1113 -44.63 36.70 -57.86
C THR A 1113 -44.93 37.47 -59.14
N ASP A 1114 -45.30 38.75 -59.01
CA ASP A 1114 -45.53 39.68 -60.12
C ASP A 1114 -44.26 39.82 -60.99
N PRO A 1115 -44.18 39.17 -62.18
CA PRO A 1115 -42.98 39.19 -63.00
C PRO A 1115 -42.76 40.56 -63.68
N SER A 1116 -43.76 41.47 -63.63
CA SER A 1116 -43.68 42.79 -64.26
C SER A 1116 -42.73 43.76 -63.54
N ARG A 1117 -42.29 43.44 -62.32
CA ARG A 1117 -41.29 44.24 -61.57
C ARG A 1117 -39.83 43.94 -61.96
N GLY A 1118 -39.60 43.09 -62.96
CA GLY A 1118 -38.27 42.70 -63.45
C GLY A 1118 -37.98 43.00 -64.93
N LEU A 1119 -38.77 43.83 -65.62
CA LEU A 1119 -38.50 44.23 -67.01
C LEU A 1119 -37.62 45.50 -67.07
N ILE A 1120 -36.30 45.31 -67.04
CA ILE A 1120 -35.39 46.27 -67.67
C ILE A 1120 -35.29 45.87 -69.14
N GLN A 1121 -35.74 46.76 -70.02
CA GLN A 1121 -35.66 46.63 -71.47
C GLN A 1121 -34.19 46.71 -71.90
N LEU A 1122 -33.67 45.65 -72.52
CA LEU A 1122 -32.32 45.63 -73.12
C LEU A 1122 -32.28 46.59 -74.33
N PRO A 1123 -31.30 47.51 -74.43
CA PRO A 1123 -31.14 48.37 -75.60
C PRO A 1123 -30.79 47.57 -76.86
N SER A 1124 -31.46 47.86 -77.98
CA SER A 1124 -31.38 47.14 -79.25
C SER A 1124 -30.26 47.60 -80.20
N ASN A 1125 -29.11 48.07 -79.69
CA ASN A 1125 -28.00 48.47 -80.55
C ASN A 1125 -26.80 47.54 -80.38
N LEU A 1126 -26.49 46.80 -81.46
CA LEU A 1126 -25.26 46.04 -81.65
C LEU A 1126 -24.05 46.99 -81.54
N VAL A 1127 -23.11 46.67 -80.65
CA VAL A 1127 -21.77 47.28 -80.67
C VAL A 1127 -20.88 46.42 -81.56
N ASP A 1128 -20.45 46.99 -82.68
CA ASP A 1128 -19.56 46.41 -83.68
C ASP A 1128 -18.10 46.49 -83.19
N ALA A 1129 -17.47 45.32 -82.98
CA ALA A 1129 -16.08 45.19 -82.55
C ALA A 1129 -15.06 45.17 -83.71
N SER A 1130 -15.45 45.57 -84.94
CA SER A 1130 -14.58 45.55 -86.13
C SER A 1130 -13.57 46.73 -86.23
N GLN A 1131 -13.54 47.65 -85.26
CA GLN A 1131 -12.68 48.86 -85.30
C GLN A 1131 -11.54 48.90 -84.27
N GLN A 1132 -11.27 47.80 -83.53
CA GLN A 1132 -10.17 47.75 -82.54
C GLN A 1132 -8.97 46.89 -82.96
N ILE A 1133 -8.66 46.85 -84.27
CA ILE A 1133 -7.38 46.32 -84.78
C ILE A 1133 -6.57 47.44 -85.42
N ALA A 1134 -5.32 47.60 -84.95
CA ALA A 1134 -4.23 48.15 -85.75
C ALA A 1134 -3.18 47.06 -85.98
N GLN A 1135 -2.91 46.78 -87.26
CA GLN A 1135 -1.89 45.91 -87.86
C GLN A 1135 -0.47 46.48 -87.65
N GLY A 1136 0.66 45.79 -87.82
CA GLY A 1136 1.09 44.55 -88.49
C GLY A 1136 2.60 44.38 -88.17
N CYS A 1137 3.48 43.58 -88.76
CA CYS A 1137 3.51 42.56 -89.80
C CYS A 1137 4.79 41.71 -89.54
N THR A 1138 4.79 40.46 -90.00
CA THR A 1138 5.89 39.48 -90.08
C THR A 1138 6.96 39.90 -91.14
N PRO A 1139 8.12 39.22 -91.40
CA PRO A 1139 8.46 37.80 -91.15
C PRO A 1139 9.96 37.38 -90.91
N ARG A 1140 10.15 36.08 -90.64
CA ARG A 1140 11.33 35.21 -90.88
C ARG A 1140 12.60 35.35 -90.02
N GLY A 1141 12.99 34.23 -89.40
CA GLY A 1141 14.39 33.94 -89.02
C GLY A 1141 14.51 32.90 -87.91
N ARG A 1142 15.13 31.76 -88.22
CA ARG A 1142 15.30 30.58 -87.36
C ARG A 1142 16.28 30.81 -86.19
N GLN A 1143 16.13 29.92 -85.19
CA GLN A 1143 17.14 29.35 -84.27
C GLN A 1143 17.17 29.85 -82.82
N ASN A 1144 16.84 28.90 -81.93
CA ASN A 1144 17.51 28.51 -80.69
C ASN A 1144 17.85 29.59 -79.64
N ALA A 1145 17.19 29.54 -78.48
CA ALA A 1145 17.66 28.76 -77.32
C ALA A 1145 16.85 29.13 -76.06
N SER A 1146 16.16 28.15 -75.48
CA SER A 1146 15.53 28.25 -74.15
C SER A 1146 16.52 27.84 -73.05
N ARG A 1147 16.57 28.59 -71.93
CA ARG A 1147 16.77 28.10 -70.55
C ARG A 1147 16.77 29.22 -69.49
N PHE A 1148 16.07 29.00 -68.35
CA PHE A 1148 16.60 28.85 -66.95
C PHE A 1148 15.46 29.12 -65.92
N ILE A 1149 14.82 28.10 -65.30
CA ILE A 1149 15.04 27.43 -63.98
C ILE A 1149 15.02 28.34 -62.72
N ALA A 1150 14.06 28.06 -61.81
CA ALA A 1150 14.21 27.85 -60.33
C ALA A 1150 12.81 27.75 -59.65
N THR A 1151 12.31 26.55 -59.31
CA THR A 1151 12.20 25.88 -57.98
C THR A 1151 11.04 26.30 -57.05
N GLY A 1152 10.11 25.35 -56.82
CA GLY A 1152 9.33 25.20 -55.57
C GLY A 1152 7.80 25.27 -55.73
N ARG A 1153 7.12 24.12 -55.80
CA ARG A 1153 5.65 24.00 -55.71
C ARG A 1153 5.25 23.01 -54.62
N GLY A 1154 4.51 23.50 -53.62
CA GLY A 1154 3.57 22.70 -52.85
C GLY A 1154 2.46 22.19 -53.76
N GLY A 1155 2.10 20.92 -53.57
CA GLY A 1155 1.12 20.20 -54.38
C GLY A 1155 -0.32 20.54 -54.03
N LEU A 1156 -1.15 20.59 -55.07
CA LEU A 1156 -2.61 20.55 -55.01
C LEU A 1156 -3.08 19.10 -54.74
N PRO A 1157 -4.23 18.87 -54.08
CA PRO A 1157 -4.76 17.54 -53.79
C PRO A 1157 -5.26 16.81 -55.06
N LEU A 1158 -5.19 15.47 -55.02
CA LEU A 1158 -5.63 14.58 -56.11
C LEU A 1158 -7.15 14.42 -56.16
N ASN A 1159 -7.64 14.13 -57.37
CA ASN A 1159 -9.05 14.00 -57.77
C ASN A 1159 -9.65 12.64 -57.32
N PRO A 1160 -10.90 12.57 -56.79
CA PRO A 1160 -11.49 11.35 -56.23
C PRO A 1160 -11.78 10.17 -57.18
N ASN A 1161 -11.61 10.33 -58.50
CA ASN A 1161 -11.97 9.27 -59.48
C ASN A 1161 -10.76 8.64 -60.21
N GLU A 1162 -9.53 8.87 -59.74
CA GLU A 1162 -8.33 8.23 -60.31
C GLU A 1162 -7.94 6.97 -59.50
N PRO A 1163 -7.79 5.77 -60.13
CA PRO A 1163 -7.37 4.58 -59.41
C PRO A 1163 -5.91 4.71 -58.97
N LEU A 1164 -5.67 4.67 -57.66
CA LEU A 1164 -4.35 4.70 -57.04
C LEU A 1164 -3.54 3.46 -57.44
N ARG A 1165 -2.57 3.64 -58.34
CA ARG A 1165 -1.53 2.63 -58.62
C ARG A 1165 -0.51 2.61 -57.49
N GLY A 1166 -0.81 1.84 -56.43
CA GLY A 1166 0.18 1.39 -55.47
C GLY A 1166 1.03 0.26 -56.05
N ARG A 1167 2.28 0.55 -56.41
CA ARG A 1167 3.28 -0.47 -56.74
C ARG A 1167 3.78 -1.09 -55.43
N ALA A 1168 3.09 -2.13 -54.95
CA ALA A 1168 3.67 -3.15 -54.08
C ALA A 1168 4.01 -4.36 -54.97
N VAL A 1169 5.30 -4.67 -55.08
CA VAL A 1169 5.75 -5.88 -55.78
C VAL A 1169 5.49 -7.07 -54.85
N ILE A 1170 4.45 -7.83 -55.13
CA ILE A 1170 4.33 -9.23 -54.71
C ILE A 1170 4.91 -10.07 -55.84
N THR A 1171 5.91 -10.88 -55.51
CA THR A 1171 6.30 -12.10 -56.24
C THR A 1171 6.48 -13.15 -55.16
N GLY A 1172 5.88 -14.33 -55.13
CA GLY A 1172 4.96 -15.04 -56.01
C GLY A 1172 4.96 -16.46 -55.44
N TRP A 1173 3.78 -17.03 -55.15
CA TRP A 1173 3.69 -18.45 -54.78
C TRP A 1173 4.10 -19.30 -55.97
N VAL A 1174 4.93 -20.31 -55.74
CA VAL A 1174 5.37 -21.31 -56.72
C VAL A 1174 4.83 -22.67 -56.28
N ASP A 1175 4.21 -23.36 -57.23
CA ASP A 1175 3.62 -24.69 -57.13
C ASP A 1175 4.61 -25.79 -56.72
N LEU A 1176 4.09 -26.77 -55.98
CA LEU A 1176 4.70 -28.07 -55.71
C LEU A 1176 4.65 -29.00 -56.93
N PRO A 1177 5.73 -29.75 -57.22
CA PRO A 1177 5.64 -31.08 -57.79
C PRO A 1177 6.01 -32.18 -56.77
N GLU A 1178 5.38 -33.34 -56.94
CA GLU A 1178 5.43 -34.53 -56.10
C GLU A 1178 6.74 -35.37 -56.18
N GLN A 1179 7.04 -36.02 -55.04
CA GLN A 1179 7.67 -37.33 -54.81
C GLN A 1179 9.05 -37.68 -55.41
N ALA A 1180 10.05 -37.93 -54.53
CA ALA A 1180 10.45 -39.29 -54.10
C ALA A 1180 11.91 -39.37 -53.57
N THR A 1181 12.04 -39.97 -52.37
CA THR A 1181 13.13 -40.86 -51.89
C THR A 1181 14.61 -40.42 -51.85
N ALA A 1182 15.15 -40.42 -50.62
CA ALA A 1182 16.30 -41.24 -50.15
C ALA A 1182 17.46 -40.50 -49.42
N ILE A 1183 17.57 -40.81 -48.12
CA ILE A 1183 18.76 -41.34 -47.40
C ILE A 1183 20.09 -40.54 -47.39
N ALA A 1184 20.42 -40.10 -46.16
CA ALA A 1184 21.72 -40.12 -45.43
C ALA A 1184 22.85 -39.07 -45.63
N ASP A 1185 23.24 -38.59 -44.44
CA ASP A 1185 24.59 -38.35 -43.88
C ASP A 1185 25.40 -37.05 -44.14
N LYS A 1186 25.58 -36.33 -43.01
CA LYS A 1186 26.79 -35.73 -42.42
C LYS A 1186 27.31 -34.33 -42.79
N SER A 1187 27.24 -33.48 -41.74
CA SER A 1187 28.35 -32.84 -41.00
C SER A 1187 28.89 -31.46 -41.41
N SER A 1188 28.78 -30.54 -40.43
CA SER A 1188 29.70 -29.42 -40.08
C SER A 1188 29.76 -28.22 -41.05
N THR A 1189 29.72 -26.93 -40.66
CA THR A 1189 30.28 -26.22 -39.50
C THR A 1189 29.69 -24.80 -39.39
N ALA A 1190 29.75 -24.26 -38.15
CA ALA A 1190 29.95 -22.85 -37.75
C ALA A 1190 28.85 -21.80 -37.96
N SER A 1191 28.22 -21.48 -36.84
CA SER A 1191 27.52 -20.23 -36.49
C SER A 1191 28.52 -19.09 -36.22
N MET A 1192 28.21 -17.87 -36.63
CA MET A 1192 28.83 -16.64 -36.11
C MET A 1192 27.78 -15.75 -35.44
N THR A 1193 28.03 -15.48 -34.17
CA THR A 1193 27.31 -14.66 -33.22
C THR A 1193 27.57 -13.16 -33.43
N LYS A 1194 26.56 -12.34 -33.09
CA LYS A 1194 26.65 -10.88 -32.95
C LYS A 1194 26.83 -10.57 -31.47
N SER A 1195 27.87 -9.80 -31.14
CA SER A 1195 28.35 -9.50 -29.77
C SER A 1195 27.51 -8.42 -29.08
N ASP A 1196 27.25 -8.65 -27.79
CA ASP A 1196 26.71 -7.71 -26.80
C ASP A 1196 27.64 -6.51 -26.57
N ASP A 1197 27.06 -5.34 -26.34
CA ASP A 1197 27.75 -4.17 -25.74
C ASP A 1197 27.77 -4.35 -24.21
N GLN A 1198 28.98 -4.44 -23.66
CA GLN A 1198 29.23 -4.65 -22.24
C GLN A 1198 29.19 -3.32 -21.48
N ILE A 1199 28.35 -3.22 -20.43
CA ILE A 1199 28.34 -2.10 -19.49
C ILE A 1199 29.60 -2.19 -18.61
N VAL A 1200 30.39 -1.10 -18.55
CA VAL A 1200 31.65 -1.01 -17.77
C VAL A 1200 31.47 -0.06 -16.60
N GLU A 1201 31.87 -0.47 -15.40
CA GLU A 1201 31.83 0.35 -14.18
C GLU A 1201 32.81 1.52 -14.23
N ALA A 1202 32.43 2.67 -13.66
CA ALA A 1202 33.27 3.87 -13.62
C ALA A 1202 34.52 3.65 -12.75
N GLN A 1203 35.70 3.91 -13.31
CA GLN A 1203 36.99 3.72 -12.63
C GLN A 1203 37.61 5.04 -12.13
N GLY A 1204 36.95 6.18 -12.38
CA GLY A 1204 37.36 7.48 -11.88
C GLY A 1204 36.30 8.55 -12.12
N TRP A 1205 36.52 9.74 -11.57
CA TRP A 1205 35.71 10.92 -11.82
C TRP A 1205 36.60 12.09 -12.21
N ILE A 1206 36.15 12.87 -13.19
CA ILE A 1206 36.81 14.11 -13.63
C ILE A 1206 35.87 15.28 -13.37
N VAL A 1207 36.43 16.46 -13.14
CA VAL A 1207 35.67 17.70 -13.01
C VAL A 1207 35.82 18.48 -14.31
N ASP A 1208 34.71 18.80 -14.96
CA ASP A 1208 34.73 19.60 -16.18
C ASP A 1208 35.04 21.09 -15.89
N ALA A 1209 35.21 21.89 -16.94
CA ALA A 1209 35.54 23.31 -16.83
C ALA A 1209 34.46 24.16 -16.11
N ASN A 1210 33.27 23.60 -15.89
CA ASN A 1210 32.15 24.25 -15.21
C ASN A 1210 31.96 23.75 -13.76
N GLY A 1211 32.81 22.85 -13.28
CA GLY A 1211 32.74 22.30 -11.93
C GLY A 1211 31.84 21.06 -11.81
N ASN A 1212 31.37 20.47 -12.92
CA ASN A 1212 30.55 19.25 -12.89
C ASN A 1212 31.42 18.01 -12.79
N ILE A 1213 31.00 17.06 -11.96
CA ILE A 1213 31.70 15.78 -11.78
C ILE A 1213 31.14 14.76 -12.79
N MET A 1214 32.01 14.20 -13.63
CA MET A 1214 31.69 13.15 -14.62
C MET A 1214 32.42 11.85 -14.29
N LEU A 1215 31.69 10.73 -14.30
CA LEU A 1215 32.22 9.38 -14.11
C LEU A 1215 32.80 8.84 -15.43
N VAL A 1216 34.04 8.35 -15.42
CA VAL A 1216 34.73 7.85 -16.62
C VAL A 1216 35.31 6.44 -16.39
N ALA A 1217 35.31 5.62 -17.45
CA ALA A 1217 35.75 4.23 -17.38
C ALA A 1217 37.28 4.04 -17.38
N GLN A 1218 38.07 5.09 -17.69
CA GLN A 1218 39.53 5.09 -17.59
C GLN A 1218 40.06 6.47 -17.15
N SER A 1219 40.87 6.49 -16.09
CA SER A 1219 41.56 7.69 -15.60
C SER A 1219 42.79 8.01 -16.48
N PRO A 1220 42.97 9.25 -16.98
CA PRO A 1220 44.16 9.60 -17.76
C PRO A 1220 45.44 9.53 -16.91
N GLU A 1221 46.44 8.79 -17.38
CA GLU A 1221 47.76 8.71 -16.75
C GLU A 1221 48.41 10.10 -16.65
N SER A 1222 48.91 10.40 -15.46
CA SER A 1222 49.59 11.64 -15.07
C SER A 1222 50.87 11.89 -15.87
N PHE A 1223 50.94 13.01 -16.59
CA PHE A 1223 52.21 13.58 -17.04
C PHE A 1223 52.75 14.55 -15.99
N PHE A 1224 53.85 14.15 -15.36
CA PHE A 1224 54.72 15.01 -14.55
C PHE A 1224 55.41 16.07 -15.43
N ILE A 1225 55.28 17.35 -15.06
CA ILE A 1225 56.25 18.42 -15.41
C ILE A 1225 56.49 19.26 -14.13
N PRO A 1226 57.76 19.58 -13.77
CA PRO A 1226 58.09 20.17 -12.48
C PRO A 1226 58.12 21.72 -12.45
N SER A 1227 57.66 22.26 -11.31
CA SER A 1227 58.11 23.45 -10.56
C SER A 1227 58.24 24.84 -11.22
N ALA A 1228 57.45 25.82 -10.73
CA ALA A 1228 57.94 27.16 -10.34
C ALA A 1228 56.94 27.99 -9.47
N MET A 1229 57.37 28.28 -8.23
CA MET A 1229 57.26 29.53 -7.45
C MET A 1229 55.95 30.32 -7.17
N SER A 1230 55.73 30.53 -5.86
CA SER A 1230 55.32 31.80 -5.16
C SER A 1230 53.83 32.18 -5.20
N CYS A 1231 53.19 32.85 -4.23
CA CYS A 1231 53.45 33.24 -2.83
C CYS A 1231 52.10 33.73 -2.23
N SER A 1232 51.89 33.52 -0.92
CA SER A 1232 51.13 34.33 0.07
C SER A 1232 49.87 35.13 -0.34
N GLN A 1233 48.72 34.79 0.26
CA GLN A 1233 48.21 35.41 1.51
C GLN A 1233 47.15 34.53 2.15
#